data_AF-A0A1H5HB44-F1
#
_entry.id   AF-A0A1H5HB44-F1
#
_cell.length_a   1.000
_cell.length_b   1.000
_cell.length_c   1.000
_cell.angle_alpha   90.00
_cell.angle_beta   90.00
_cell.angle_gamma   90.00
#
_symmetry.space_group_name_H-M   'P 1'
#
loop_
_entity.id
_entity.type
_entity.pdbx_description
1 polymer ?
#
loop_
_entity_poly.entity_id
_entity_poly.type
_entity_poly.pdbx_seq_one_letter_code
_entity_poly.pdbx_strand_id
1 'polypeptide(L)'
;MTGIEAPAWPQCGRLGSGERCQGRSVGSYTACLAHLDSAERAAHLASLIPGADLDHRGTPFTQSLFDELLAPLRDPVSGRARVGEALFDEVRFAGDAELEGIDFGGFCSFASAVFDGGVYVREVHAGDDFRLGAARVAGDVWLDDTEVRGDAWFYETRIKGTLRFCVLEVGRSAMFKGMTCGDAYFSGVRVRGVASFGGAVIDGEAAFDGAVFEDGADFEKIRVAGRACFDGTRFHRGRACFDGADIGGELQFADAHFATRATFDGAALGGDLSFSGARLEADVSFRRAVFRRTARIGPLVCPGTVDFSDAVFEAAVTLEAAAQEVRCRRTRWASTAALRLRYAEVDLSDAVLEFPVTVVGRTRRFVSPEGEAIAEPGLTDARVRVTSVKGVDAAYLVLAGVDLTGCLFVEAVHLDQLRLEGRCTLSCPPGGLRWIRRRTLAEEHHWRATGYGDGWTPAPPGVETHQPAVLAPVYRQLRKALEDGRNEPGAADFYYGEMEMRRHDATASRGERTLLRLYWALSGYGLRALRALAWLALAMTTTVLAMMLWGLPQADPDPVSEGTTDGRRVTLTTRKPTPANPQGPYTTRLSTVRFEKSVRVVTNSVIFRTSGQDLTTTGTYVEMTARLVEPALLGLALLAVRNRVKR
;
A
#
# COMPACT_ATOMS: atom_id res chain seq x y z
N MET A 1 -13.33 1.34 -52.30
CA MET A 1 -14.55 1.78 -53.01
C MET A 1 -15.56 2.19 -51.95
N THR A 2 -15.52 3.47 -51.54
CA THR A 2 -16.41 4.05 -50.54
C THR A 2 -17.54 4.75 -51.27
N GLY A 3 -18.76 4.20 -51.19
CA GLY A 3 -19.95 4.92 -51.60
C GLY A 3 -20.11 6.13 -50.70
N ILE A 4 -19.93 7.33 -51.27
CA ILE A 4 -20.31 8.58 -50.61
C ILE A 4 -21.83 8.60 -50.70
N GLU A 5 -22.51 8.34 -49.59
CA GLU A 5 -23.94 8.66 -49.46
C GLU A 5 -24.13 10.12 -49.86
N ALA A 6 -25.09 10.38 -50.75
CA ALA A 6 -25.42 11.74 -51.12
C ALA A 6 -25.85 12.50 -49.86
N PRO A 7 -25.32 13.70 -49.58
CA PRO A 7 -25.64 14.42 -48.36
C PRO A 7 -27.13 14.78 -48.33
N ALA A 8 -27.68 14.87 -47.12
CA ALA A 8 -29.12 14.94 -46.86
C ALA A 8 -29.76 16.31 -47.18
N TRP A 9 -29.09 17.20 -47.91
CA TRP A 9 -29.56 18.55 -48.22
C TRP A 9 -29.44 18.92 -49.71
N PRO A 10 -30.24 19.91 -50.17
CA PRO A 10 -30.12 20.45 -51.53
C PRO A 10 -28.73 21.03 -51.80
N GLN A 11 -28.03 20.50 -52.79
CA GLN A 11 -26.64 20.86 -53.08
C GLN A 11 -26.52 21.95 -54.16
N CYS A 12 -25.39 22.63 -54.14
CA CYS A 12 -25.00 23.62 -55.14
C CYS A 12 -24.86 22.98 -56.53
N GLY A 13 -25.53 23.56 -57.52
CA GLY A 13 -25.47 23.13 -58.92
C GLY A 13 -24.17 23.48 -59.65
N ARG A 14 -23.20 24.13 -58.98
CA ARG A 14 -21.91 24.53 -59.58
C ARG A 14 -20.82 23.49 -59.32
N LEU A 15 -19.93 23.34 -60.30
CA LEU A 15 -18.71 22.56 -60.16
C LEU A 15 -17.65 23.43 -59.48
N GLY A 16 -17.12 22.98 -58.34
CA GLY A 16 -15.95 23.58 -57.68
C GLY A 16 -14.72 22.72 -57.94
N SER A 17 -13.64 23.32 -58.45
CA SER A 17 -12.35 22.64 -58.71
C SER A 17 -12.42 21.27 -59.41
N GLY A 18 -13.41 21.07 -60.29
CA GLY A 18 -13.61 19.83 -61.04
C GLY A 18 -14.55 18.80 -60.40
N GLU A 19 -14.98 19.01 -59.16
CA GLU A 19 -15.98 18.18 -58.44
C GLU A 19 -17.28 18.97 -58.20
N ARG A 20 -18.40 18.30 -57.89
CA ARG A 20 -19.62 19.00 -57.49
C ARG A 20 -19.45 19.64 -56.12
N CYS A 21 -19.75 20.93 -56.01
CA CYS A 21 -19.77 21.62 -54.73
C CYS A 21 -20.84 21.01 -53.81
N GLN A 22 -20.43 20.60 -52.61
CA GLN A 22 -21.33 19.98 -51.63
C GLN A 22 -22.15 21.00 -50.82
N GLY A 23 -21.88 22.29 -51.03
CA GLY A 23 -22.52 23.38 -50.30
C GLY A 23 -24.01 23.47 -50.53
N ARG A 24 -24.75 23.75 -49.46
CA ARG A 24 -26.19 23.88 -49.49
C ARG A 24 -26.61 25.04 -50.38
N SER A 25 -27.58 24.81 -51.25
CA SER A 25 -28.19 25.88 -52.06
C SER A 25 -29.02 26.82 -51.19
N VAL A 26 -28.92 28.12 -51.41
CA VAL A 26 -29.50 29.13 -50.52
C VAL A 26 -30.84 29.64 -51.08
N GLY A 27 -31.90 29.64 -50.26
CA GLY A 27 -33.21 30.19 -50.62
C GLY A 27 -33.81 29.56 -51.89
N SER A 28 -34.18 30.40 -52.87
CA SER A 28 -34.69 29.98 -54.18
C SER A 28 -33.60 29.75 -55.24
N TYR A 29 -32.32 29.93 -54.89
CA TYR A 29 -31.22 29.81 -55.82
C TYR A 29 -30.72 28.36 -55.90
N THR A 30 -30.11 27.99 -57.04
CA THR A 30 -29.50 26.66 -57.23
C THR A 30 -28.05 26.59 -56.77
N ALA A 31 -27.47 27.71 -56.31
CA ALA A 31 -26.09 27.82 -55.86
C ALA A 31 -25.98 28.06 -54.34
N CYS A 32 -24.86 27.66 -53.74
CA CYS A 32 -24.53 28.00 -52.37
C CYS A 32 -24.03 29.44 -52.26
N LEU A 33 -23.96 29.98 -51.03
CA LEU A 33 -23.60 31.38 -50.77
C LEU A 33 -22.32 31.84 -51.48
N ALA A 34 -21.29 30.97 -51.49
CA ALA A 34 -20.01 31.24 -52.13
C ALA A 34 -20.08 31.33 -53.66
N HIS A 35 -21.05 30.65 -54.28
CA HIS A 35 -21.21 30.55 -55.73
C HIS A 35 -22.37 31.39 -56.29
N LEU A 36 -23.11 32.11 -55.44
CA LEU A 36 -24.04 33.15 -55.89
C LEU A 36 -23.26 34.27 -56.57
N ASP A 37 -23.85 34.84 -57.62
CA ASP A 37 -23.34 36.08 -58.18
C ASP A 37 -23.53 37.26 -57.20
N SER A 38 -22.92 38.41 -57.52
CA SER A 38 -22.93 39.56 -56.61
C SER A 38 -24.34 40.12 -56.34
N ALA A 39 -25.26 40.05 -57.31
CA ALA A 39 -26.61 40.58 -57.16
C ALA A 39 -27.49 39.62 -56.34
N GLU A 40 -27.42 38.32 -56.66
CA GLU A 40 -28.11 37.27 -55.92
C GLU A 40 -27.66 37.21 -54.46
N ARG A 41 -26.34 37.33 -54.21
CA ARG A 41 -25.76 37.36 -52.87
C ARG A 41 -26.24 38.57 -52.07
N ALA A 42 -26.17 39.77 -52.64
CA ALA A 42 -26.63 40.98 -51.96
C ALA A 42 -28.13 40.91 -51.61
N ALA A 43 -28.95 40.36 -52.52
CA ALA A 43 -30.38 40.15 -52.28
C ALA A 43 -30.63 39.13 -51.15
N HIS A 44 -29.86 38.05 -51.10
CA HIS A 44 -29.95 37.08 -50.00
C HIS A 44 -29.54 37.71 -48.66
N LEU A 45 -28.39 38.37 -48.59
CA LEU A 45 -27.91 39.00 -47.35
C LEU A 45 -28.87 40.07 -46.83
N ALA A 46 -29.49 40.85 -47.71
CA ALA A 46 -30.50 41.85 -47.35
C ALA A 46 -31.81 41.25 -46.79
N SER A 47 -32.07 39.95 -47.02
CA SER A 47 -33.22 39.25 -46.47
C SER A 47 -33.02 38.78 -45.03
N LEU A 48 -31.77 38.78 -44.55
CA LEU A 48 -31.43 38.34 -43.19
C LEU A 48 -31.73 39.45 -42.19
N ILE A 49 -32.27 39.04 -41.03
CA ILE A 49 -32.56 39.93 -39.89
C ILE A 49 -31.88 39.37 -38.63
N PRO A 50 -31.48 40.21 -37.67
CA PRO A 50 -30.91 39.74 -36.40
C PRO A 50 -31.79 38.68 -35.73
N GLY A 51 -31.23 37.51 -35.46
CA GLY A 51 -31.91 36.33 -34.92
C GLY A 51 -32.40 35.32 -35.96
N ALA A 52 -32.13 35.53 -37.25
CA ALA A 52 -32.44 34.55 -38.30
C ALA A 52 -31.58 33.29 -38.17
N ASP A 53 -32.15 32.15 -38.55
CA ASP A 53 -31.45 30.87 -38.64
C ASP A 53 -30.56 30.82 -39.88
N LEU A 54 -29.36 30.24 -39.74
CA LEU A 54 -28.38 30.09 -40.80
C LEU A 54 -28.16 28.60 -41.10
N ASP A 55 -28.40 28.19 -42.34
CA ASP A 55 -28.07 26.84 -42.82
C ASP A 55 -27.20 26.94 -44.07
N HIS A 56 -25.89 26.78 -43.87
CA HIS A 56 -24.87 26.85 -44.92
C HIS A 56 -23.98 25.60 -44.94
N ARG A 57 -24.53 24.44 -44.55
CA ARG A 57 -23.82 23.15 -44.57
C ARG A 57 -23.10 22.88 -45.89
N GLY A 58 -21.88 22.33 -45.82
CA GLY A 58 -21.04 22.01 -46.97
C GLY A 58 -20.47 23.22 -47.74
N THR A 59 -20.80 24.45 -47.36
CA THR A 59 -20.43 25.65 -48.11
C THR A 59 -18.95 25.98 -47.89
N PRO A 60 -18.19 26.30 -48.96
CA PRO A 60 -16.84 26.83 -48.79
C PRO A 60 -16.90 28.29 -48.33
N PHE A 61 -16.18 28.62 -47.26
CA PHE A 61 -16.10 29.96 -46.70
C PHE A 61 -14.67 30.50 -46.75
N THR A 62 -14.56 31.81 -46.95
CA THR A 62 -13.41 32.62 -46.55
C THR A 62 -13.85 33.49 -45.37
N GLN A 63 -12.90 34.00 -44.58
CA GLN A 63 -13.24 34.93 -43.49
C GLN A 63 -14.07 36.12 -43.99
N SER A 64 -13.68 36.71 -45.13
CA SER A 64 -14.42 37.83 -45.73
C SER A 64 -15.87 37.49 -46.08
N LEU A 65 -16.16 36.28 -46.57
CA LEU A 65 -17.53 35.86 -46.90
C LEU A 65 -18.34 35.60 -45.62
N PHE A 66 -17.69 35.09 -44.58
CA PHE A 66 -18.32 34.87 -43.29
C PHE A 66 -18.66 36.19 -42.59
N ASP A 67 -17.77 37.19 -42.65
CA ASP A 67 -18.05 38.54 -42.16
C ASP A 67 -19.20 39.21 -42.94
N GLU A 68 -19.24 39.00 -44.27
CA GLU A 68 -20.33 39.48 -45.13
C GLU A 68 -21.68 38.85 -44.76
N LEU A 69 -21.68 37.58 -44.37
CA LEU A 69 -22.86 36.85 -43.88
C LEU A 69 -23.35 37.38 -42.52
N LEU A 70 -22.44 37.70 -41.61
CA LEU A 70 -22.78 38.17 -40.26
C LEU A 70 -23.14 39.66 -40.20
N ALA A 71 -22.64 40.48 -41.13
CA ALA A 71 -22.90 41.92 -41.18
C ALA A 71 -24.39 42.33 -41.06
N PRO A 72 -25.35 41.74 -41.81
CA PRO A 72 -26.78 42.08 -41.68
C PRO A 72 -27.41 41.62 -40.35
N LEU A 73 -26.76 40.71 -39.62
CA LEU A 73 -27.24 40.16 -38.35
C LEU A 73 -26.75 40.94 -37.13
N ARG A 74 -25.87 41.94 -37.33
CA ARG A 74 -25.34 42.77 -36.25
C ARG A 74 -26.41 43.70 -35.70
N ASP A 75 -26.68 43.57 -34.40
CA ASP A 75 -27.56 44.48 -33.69
C ASP A 75 -26.85 45.84 -33.52
N PRO A 76 -27.45 46.96 -33.98
CA PRO A 76 -26.82 48.28 -33.92
C PRO A 76 -26.61 48.82 -32.50
N VAL A 77 -27.29 48.27 -31.49
CA VAL A 77 -27.15 48.71 -30.09
C VAL A 77 -25.99 47.99 -29.40
N SER A 78 -25.95 46.66 -29.48
CA SER A 78 -24.92 45.85 -28.82
C SER A 78 -23.65 45.68 -29.67
N GLY A 79 -23.72 45.87 -30.99
CA GLY A 79 -22.65 45.58 -31.94
C GLY A 79 -22.44 44.08 -32.21
N ARG A 80 -23.17 43.21 -31.51
CA ARG A 80 -23.05 41.75 -31.57
C ARG A 80 -23.91 41.18 -32.70
N ALA A 81 -23.41 40.16 -33.38
CA ALA A 81 -24.18 39.44 -34.40
C ALA A 81 -25.16 38.49 -33.71
N ARG A 82 -26.46 38.69 -33.92
CA ARG A 82 -27.49 37.79 -33.36
C ARG A 82 -27.90 36.77 -34.42
N VAL A 83 -27.63 35.51 -34.15
CA VAL A 83 -27.95 34.38 -35.02
C VAL A 83 -28.97 33.50 -34.29
N GLY A 84 -29.93 32.92 -34.99
CA GLY A 84 -30.84 31.91 -34.43
C GLY A 84 -30.11 30.58 -34.25
N GLU A 85 -30.57 29.54 -34.95
CA GLU A 85 -29.86 28.28 -35.15
C GLU A 85 -28.78 28.43 -36.23
N ALA A 86 -27.62 27.79 -36.03
CA ALA A 86 -26.48 27.88 -36.93
C ALA A 86 -26.00 26.48 -37.36
N LEU A 87 -26.27 26.13 -38.62
CA LEU A 87 -25.91 24.87 -39.26
C LEU A 87 -24.79 25.10 -40.28
N PHE A 88 -23.57 24.82 -39.84
CA PHE A 88 -22.33 24.88 -40.62
C PHE A 88 -21.63 23.52 -40.68
N ASP A 89 -22.37 22.42 -40.61
CA ASP A 89 -21.81 21.07 -40.78
C ASP A 89 -21.14 20.92 -42.16
N GLU A 90 -20.01 20.22 -42.19
CA GLU A 90 -19.21 19.94 -43.40
C GLU A 90 -18.72 21.19 -44.18
N VAL A 91 -18.78 22.39 -43.58
CA VAL A 91 -18.20 23.58 -44.20
C VAL A 91 -16.70 23.46 -44.37
N ARG A 92 -16.16 24.20 -45.34
CA ARG A 92 -14.72 24.28 -45.58
C ARG A 92 -14.27 25.73 -45.47
N PHE A 93 -13.54 26.07 -44.42
CA PHE A 93 -12.93 27.39 -44.27
C PHE A 93 -11.54 27.40 -44.87
N ALA A 94 -11.36 28.24 -45.90
CA ALA A 94 -10.06 28.52 -46.49
C ALA A 94 -9.36 29.60 -45.64
N GLY A 95 -8.35 29.17 -44.88
CA GLY A 95 -7.64 30.01 -43.91
C GLY A 95 -8.24 29.94 -42.51
N ASP A 96 -7.97 30.98 -41.72
CA ASP A 96 -8.45 31.10 -40.35
C ASP A 96 -9.94 31.46 -40.30
N ALA A 97 -10.64 30.97 -39.29
CA ALA A 97 -12.03 31.30 -38.99
C ALA A 97 -12.10 32.07 -37.66
N GLU A 98 -12.45 33.35 -37.74
CA GLU A 98 -12.63 34.23 -36.59
C GLU A 98 -14.12 34.41 -36.30
N LEU A 99 -14.53 33.99 -35.12
CA LEU A 99 -15.89 34.12 -34.61
C LEU A 99 -15.86 35.03 -33.38
N GLU A 100 -16.14 36.31 -33.58
CA GLU A 100 -16.06 37.32 -32.54
C GLU A 100 -17.38 38.07 -32.34
N GLY A 101 -17.82 38.15 -31.09
CA GLY A 101 -19.00 38.92 -30.70
C GLY A 101 -20.30 38.39 -31.33
N ILE A 102 -20.51 37.08 -31.28
CA ILE A 102 -21.68 36.40 -31.85
C ILE A 102 -22.55 35.83 -30.72
N ASP A 103 -23.86 36.06 -30.81
CA ASP A 103 -24.87 35.47 -29.95
C ASP A 103 -25.71 34.49 -30.77
N PHE A 104 -25.44 33.20 -30.61
CA PHE A 104 -26.28 32.13 -31.14
C PHE A 104 -27.45 31.91 -30.17
N GLY A 105 -28.67 32.22 -30.61
CA GLY A 105 -29.89 32.05 -29.82
C GLY A 105 -30.28 30.58 -29.66
N GLY A 106 -29.87 29.72 -30.59
CA GLY A 106 -30.11 28.28 -30.57
C GLY A 106 -28.81 27.46 -30.62
N PHE A 107 -28.89 26.28 -31.22
CA PHE A 107 -27.73 25.40 -31.38
C PHE A 107 -26.80 25.89 -32.49
N CYS A 108 -25.50 25.65 -32.33
CA CYS A 108 -24.47 26.00 -33.30
C CYS A 108 -23.62 24.77 -33.61
N SER A 109 -23.59 24.36 -34.89
CA SER A 109 -22.96 23.12 -35.32
C SER A 109 -21.99 23.34 -36.48
N PHE A 110 -20.76 22.89 -36.29
CA PHE A 110 -19.67 22.79 -37.27
C PHE A 110 -19.21 21.33 -37.38
N ALA A 111 -20.15 20.37 -37.31
CA ALA A 111 -19.80 18.96 -37.30
C ALA A 111 -19.15 18.56 -38.64
N SER A 112 -18.05 17.80 -38.58
CA SER A 112 -17.26 17.41 -39.75
C SER A 112 -16.76 18.58 -40.62
N ALA A 113 -16.72 19.80 -40.09
CA ALA A 113 -16.15 20.95 -40.77
C ALA A 113 -14.64 20.80 -40.95
N VAL A 114 -14.10 21.42 -42.01
CA VAL A 114 -12.67 21.45 -42.30
C VAL A 114 -12.19 22.89 -42.29
N PHE A 115 -11.19 23.18 -41.48
CA PHE A 115 -10.54 24.49 -41.37
C PHE A 115 -9.08 24.34 -41.81
N ASP A 116 -8.71 25.03 -42.89
CA ASP A 116 -7.34 25.01 -43.42
C ASP A 116 -6.37 25.85 -42.56
N GLY A 117 -6.90 26.73 -41.70
CA GLY A 117 -6.20 27.49 -40.67
C GLY A 117 -6.65 27.15 -39.25
N GLY A 118 -6.58 28.14 -38.36
CA GLY A 118 -7.06 28.08 -36.98
C GLY A 118 -8.53 28.51 -36.83
N VAL A 119 -9.12 28.20 -35.67
CA VAL A 119 -10.47 28.61 -35.28
C VAL A 119 -10.38 29.42 -33.99
N TYR A 120 -10.74 30.70 -34.07
CA TYR A 120 -10.64 31.64 -32.97
C TYR A 120 -12.03 32.14 -32.59
N VAL A 121 -12.56 31.61 -31.48
CA VAL A 121 -13.87 31.94 -30.93
C VAL A 121 -13.65 32.83 -29.71
N ARG A 122 -14.11 34.07 -29.78
CA ARG A 122 -13.95 35.09 -28.74
C ARG A 122 -15.26 35.79 -28.47
N GLU A 123 -15.60 35.94 -27.19
CA GLU A 123 -16.84 36.59 -26.76
C GLU A 123 -18.08 36.01 -27.47
N VAL A 124 -18.24 34.69 -27.51
CA VAL A 124 -19.41 34.04 -28.13
C VAL A 124 -20.35 33.49 -27.07
N HIS A 125 -21.66 33.66 -27.27
CA HIS A 125 -22.68 33.00 -26.45
C HIS A 125 -23.43 31.98 -27.29
N ALA A 126 -23.40 30.72 -26.90
CA ALA A 126 -24.23 29.66 -27.45
C ALA A 126 -25.43 29.39 -26.53
N GLY A 127 -26.62 29.70 -27.02
CA GLY A 127 -27.89 29.54 -26.30
C GLY A 127 -28.28 28.08 -26.05
N ASP A 128 -27.71 27.16 -26.85
CA ASP A 128 -27.85 25.70 -26.71
C ASP A 128 -26.49 25.02 -26.98
N ASP A 129 -26.48 23.84 -27.61
CA ASP A 129 -25.26 23.08 -27.94
C ASP A 129 -24.29 23.83 -28.87
N PHE A 130 -22.99 23.66 -28.61
CA PHE A 130 -21.90 24.07 -29.51
C PHE A 130 -21.14 22.83 -29.99
N ARG A 131 -21.13 22.56 -31.30
CA ARG A 131 -20.58 21.32 -31.88
C ARG A 131 -19.43 21.57 -32.85
N LEU A 132 -18.30 20.93 -32.59
CA LEU A 132 -17.14 20.75 -33.47
C LEU A 132 -16.81 19.26 -33.68
N GLY A 133 -17.77 18.37 -33.45
CA GLY A 133 -17.58 16.92 -33.53
C GLY A 133 -17.09 16.47 -34.91
N ALA A 134 -16.08 15.61 -34.95
CA ALA A 134 -15.39 15.12 -36.15
C ALA A 134 -14.78 16.21 -37.06
N ALA A 135 -14.73 17.47 -36.61
CA ALA A 135 -14.12 18.55 -37.37
C ALA A 135 -12.60 18.36 -37.46
N ARG A 136 -12.00 18.92 -38.52
CA ARG A 136 -10.56 18.91 -38.77
C ARG A 136 -10.05 20.33 -38.83
N VAL A 137 -9.13 20.67 -37.93
CA VAL A 137 -8.52 22.00 -37.85
C VAL A 137 -7.02 21.86 -38.06
N ALA A 138 -6.49 22.57 -39.07
CA ALA A 138 -5.07 22.51 -39.40
C ALA A 138 -4.20 23.38 -38.49
N GLY A 139 -4.78 24.44 -37.90
CA GLY A 139 -4.13 25.31 -36.93
C GLY A 139 -4.61 25.08 -35.49
N ASP A 140 -4.61 26.16 -34.71
CA ASP A 140 -5.05 26.17 -33.32
C ASP A 140 -6.57 26.35 -33.20
N VAL A 141 -7.14 25.94 -32.08
CA VAL A 141 -8.54 26.17 -31.72
C VAL A 141 -8.58 26.87 -30.38
N TRP A 142 -8.97 28.15 -30.38
CA TRP A 142 -9.10 28.95 -29.16
C TRP A 142 -10.57 29.30 -28.93
N LEU A 143 -11.08 28.92 -27.76
CA LEU A 143 -12.39 29.30 -27.26
C LEU A 143 -12.18 30.07 -25.97
N ASP A 144 -12.17 31.38 -26.09
CA ASP A 144 -11.94 32.31 -25.01
C ASP A 144 -13.20 33.14 -24.75
N ASP A 145 -13.46 33.46 -23.49
CA ASP A 145 -14.58 34.30 -23.06
C ASP A 145 -15.93 33.88 -23.67
N THR A 146 -16.09 32.57 -23.84
CA THR A 146 -17.26 31.96 -24.49
C THR A 146 -18.14 31.31 -23.42
N GLU A 147 -19.47 31.41 -23.58
CA GLU A 147 -20.46 30.73 -22.72
C GLU A 147 -21.26 29.74 -23.57
N VAL A 148 -21.34 28.49 -23.13
CA VAL A 148 -22.15 27.45 -23.78
C VAL A 148 -23.23 27.01 -22.80
N ARG A 149 -24.50 27.33 -23.07
CA ARG A 149 -25.60 26.92 -22.17
C ARG A 149 -25.97 25.45 -22.29
N GLY A 150 -25.80 24.87 -23.47
CA GLY A 150 -26.05 23.45 -23.75
C GLY A 150 -24.81 22.59 -23.52
N ASP A 151 -24.65 21.59 -24.39
CA ASP A 151 -23.52 20.68 -24.41
C ASP A 151 -22.42 21.16 -25.39
N ALA A 152 -21.16 20.98 -25.01
CA ALA A 152 -20.00 21.26 -25.86
C ALA A 152 -19.49 19.94 -26.49
N TRP A 153 -19.62 19.79 -27.81
CA TRP A 153 -19.32 18.52 -28.50
C TRP A 153 -18.05 18.62 -29.36
N PHE A 154 -16.99 17.92 -28.94
CA PHE A 154 -15.68 17.80 -29.61
C PHE A 154 -15.30 16.33 -29.84
N TYR A 155 -16.30 15.45 -30.00
CA TYR A 155 -16.06 14.03 -30.22
C TYR A 155 -15.26 13.82 -31.50
N GLU A 156 -14.20 13.01 -31.46
CA GLU A 156 -13.35 12.69 -32.62
C GLU A 156 -12.81 13.90 -33.42
N THR A 157 -12.80 15.09 -32.82
CA THR A 157 -12.25 16.30 -33.42
C THR A 157 -10.74 16.16 -33.55
N ARG A 158 -10.18 16.57 -34.70
CA ARG A 158 -8.75 16.51 -34.96
C ARG A 158 -8.20 17.91 -35.14
N ILE A 159 -7.40 18.34 -34.18
CA ILE A 159 -6.72 19.63 -34.13
C ILE A 159 -5.24 19.32 -34.31
N LYS A 160 -4.57 19.92 -35.30
CA LYS A 160 -3.11 19.74 -35.44
C LYS A 160 -2.33 20.62 -34.45
N GLY A 161 -2.86 21.79 -34.15
CA GLY A 161 -2.29 22.73 -33.19
C GLY A 161 -2.83 22.53 -31.77
N THR A 162 -2.90 23.64 -31.05
CA THR A 162 -3.30 23.72 -29.66
C THR A 162 -4.80 23.91 -29.51
N LEU A 163 -5.41 23.18 -28.59
CA LEU A 163 -6.76 23.44 -28.09
C LEU A 163 -6.68 24.28 -26.81
N ARG A 164 -7.14 25.53 -26.88
CA ARG A 164 -7.34 26.38 -25.71
C ARG A 164 -8.84 26.54 -25.48
N PHE A 165 -9.35 25.87 -24.46
CA PHE A 165 -10.76 25.86 -24.08
C PHE A 165 -10.94 26.60 -22.75
N CYS A 166 -10.78 27.92 -22.80
CA CYS A 166 -10.93 28.84 -21.67
C CYS A 166 -12.33 29.46 -21.67
N VAL A 167 -13.36 28.61 -21.82
CA VAL A 167 -14.76 29.03 -21.76
C VAL A 167 -15.15 29.34 -20.32
N LEU A 168 -16.06 30.30 -20.13
CA LEU A 168 -16.52 30.71 -18.81
C LEU A 168 -17.35 29.62 -18.14
N GLU A 169 -18.25 28.98 -18.90
CA GLU A 169 -19.12 27.94 -18.40
C GLU A 169 -19.65 27.05 -19.56
N VAL A 170 -19.74 25.75 -19.27
CA VAL A 170 -20.57 24.79 -20.01
C VAL A 170 -21.75 24.39 -19.12
N GLY A 171 -22.95 24.77 -19.54
CA GLY A 171 -24.18 24.61 -18.77
C GLY A 171 -24.64 23.16 -18.62
N ARG A 172 -24.21 22.26 -19.52
CA ARG A 172 -24.39 20.81 -19.44
C ARG A 172 -23.05 20.08 -19.57
N SER A 173 -22.92 19.11 -20.47
CA SER A 173 -21.77 18.21 -20.59
C SER A 173 -20.76 18.72 -21.61
N ALA A 174 -19.51 18.33 -21.44
CA ALA A 174 -18.44 18.63 -22.39
C ALA A 174 -17.80 17.32 -22.87
N MET A 175 -17.86 17.06 -24.17
CA MET A 175 -17.58 15.75 -24.76
C MET A 175 -16.39 15.83 -25.72
N PHE A 176 -15.22 15.44 -25.25
CA PHE A 176 -13.93 15.41 -25.97
C PHE A 176 -13.47 13.98 -26.32
N LYS A 177 -14.41 13.03 -26.30
CA LYS A 177 -14.13 11.60 -26.51
C LYS A 177 -13.43 11.39 -27.86
N GLY A 178 -12.26 10.75 -27.83
CA GLY A 178 -11.50 10.42 -29.05
C GLY A 178 -10.91 11.64 -29.78
N MET A 179 -10.93 12.84 -29.20
CA MET A 179 -10.30 13.99 -29.84
C MET A 179 -8.78 13.80 -29.93
N THR A 180 -8.15 14.47 -30.89
CA THR A 180 -6.69 14.55 -30.99
C THR A 180 -6.24 16.01 -31.09
N CYS A 181 -5.27 16.43 -30.27
CA CYS A 181 -4.65 17.76 -30.36
C CYS A 181 -3.15 17.72 -30.03
N GLY A 182 -2.44 18.81 -30.36
CA GLY A 182 -1.07 19.03 -29.89
C GLY A 182 -1.06 19.22 -28.38
N ASP A 183 -1.36 20.44 -27.93
CA ASP A 183 -1.53 20.77 -26.50
C ASP A 183 -3.01 21.03 -26.18
N ALA A 184 -3.41 20.84 -24.91
CA ALA A 184 -4.77 21.09 -24.47
C ALA A 184 -4.83 21.88 -23.14
N TYR A 185 -5.48 23.05 -23.17
CA TYR A 185 -5.61 23.95 -22.03
C TYR A 185 -7.08 24.17 -21.68
N PHE A 186 -7.47 23.78 -20.47
CA PHE A 186 -8.83 23.87 -19.90
C PHE A 186 -8.83 24.68 -18.60
N SER A 187 -7.85 25.56 -18.42
CA SER A 187 -7.65 26.28 -17.16
C SER A 187 -8.86 27.15 -16.82
N GLY A 188 -9.36 26.99 -15.59
CA GLY A 188 -10.48 27.77 -15.04
C GLY A 188 -11.87 27.41 -15.59
N VAL A 189 -12.00 26.38 -16.44
CA VAL A 189 -13.30 26.00 -17.02
C VAL A 189 -14.27 25.50 -15.95
N ARG A 190 -15.55 25.87 -16.04
CA ARG A 190 -16.63 25.28 -15.23
C ARG A 190 -17.54 24.45 -16.12
N VAL A 191 -17.64 23.15 -15.83
CA VAL A 191 -18.57 22.22 -16.49
C VAL A 191 -19.60 21.75 -15.47
N ARG A 192 -20.88 22.08 -15.70
CA ARG A 192 -21.97 21.72 -14.79
C ARG A 192 -22.38 20.25 -14.91
N GLY A 193 -22.33 19.68 -16.10
CA GLY A 193 -22.58 18.27 -16.37
C GLY A 193 -21.30 17.43 -16.30
N VAL A 194 -21.27 16.34 -17.06
CA VAL A 194 -20.11 15.43 -17.13
C VAL A 194 -19.12 15.92 -18.18
N ALA A 195 -17.85 15.98 -17.83
CA ALA A 195 -16.77 16.19 -18.80
C ALA A 195 -16.14 14.85 -19.18
N SER A 196 -16.18 14.47 -20.46
CA SER A 196 -15.61 13.20 -20.95
C SER A 196 -14.48 13.44 -21.93
N PHE A 197 -13.29 12.96 -21.59
CA PHE A 197 -12.06 12.92 -22.37
C PHE A 197 -11.68 11.49 -22.76
N GLY A 198 -12.66 10.57 -22.76
CA GLY A 198 -12.43 9.15 -22.97
C GLY A 198 -11.69 8.87 -24.28
N GLY A 199 -10.51 8.25 -24.22
CA GLY A 199 -9.71 7.93 -25.40
C GLY A 199 -9.15 9.15 -26.16
N ALA A 200 -9.18 10.35 -25.58
CA ALA A 200 -8.55 11.52 -26.19
C ALA A 200 -7.02 11.35 -26.24
N VAL A 201 -6.38 11.92 -27.26
CA VAL A 201 -4.94 11.87 -27.48
C VAL A 201 -4.38 13.29 -27.55
N ILE A 202 -3.48 13.60 -26.63
CA ILE A 202 -2.79 14.89 -26.52
C ILE A 202 -1.30 14.61 -26.72
N ASP A 203 -0.75 15.09 -27.84
CA ASP A 203 0.63 14.82 -28.24
C ASP A 203 1.66 15.62 -27.43
N GLY A 204 1.22 16.68 -26.75
CA GLY A 204 2.02 17.52 -25.87
C GLY A 204 1.50 17.52 -24.44
N GLU A 205 1.22 18.70 -23.89
CA GLU A 205 0.82 18.91 -22.50
C GLU A 205 -0.70 19.11 -22.35
N ALA A 206 -1.22 18.71 -21.19
CA ALA A 206 -2.62 18.88 -20.82
C ALA A 206 -2.75 19.64 -19.50
N ALA A 207 -3.40 20.80 -19.50
CA ALA A 207 -3.58 21.64 -18.32
C ALA A 207 -5.06 21.83 -18.00
N PHE A 208 -5.47 21.49 -16.77
CA PHE A 208 -6.83 21.61 -16.25
C PHE A 208 -6.87 22.46 -14.97
N ASP A 209 -5.90 23.36 -14.82
CA ASP A 209 -5.68 24.10 -13.59
C ASP A 209 -6.89 24.96 -13.22
N GLY A 210 -7.36 24.84 -11.98
CA GLY A 210 -8.53 25.55 -11.48
C GLY A 210 -9.86 25.17 -12.14
N ALA A 211 -9.89 24.13 -12.98
CA ALA A 211 -11.14 23.64 -13.56
C ALA A 211 -12.11 23.12 -12.49
N VAL A 212 -13.41 23.29 -12.73
CA VAL A 212 -14.48 22.85 -11.83
C VAL A 212 -15.40 21.89 -12.58
N PHE A 213 -15.42 20.63 -12.13
CA PHE A 213 -16.29 19.58 -12.63
C PHE A 213 -17.36 19.28 -11.58
N GLU A 214 -18.59 19.73 -11.83
CA GLU A 214 -19.69 19.61 -10.87
C GLU A 214 -20.20 18.16 -10.79
N ASP A 215 -20.53 17.53 -11.92
CA ASP A 215 -21.14 16.20 -11.97
C ASP A 215 -20.15 15.07 -12.37
N GLY A 216 -18.86 15.39 -12.45
CA GLY A 216 -17.77 14.41 -12.62
C GLY A 216 -16.95 14.58 -13.90
N ALA A 217 -15.82 13.89 -13.94
CA ALA A 217 -14.92 13.92 -15.08
C ALA A 217 -14.37 12.51 -15.40
N ASP A 218 -14.42 12.17 -16.68
CA ASP A 218 -14.01 10.89 -17.21
C ASP A 218 -12.84 11.06 -18.17
N PHE A 219 -11.67 10.61 -17.75
CA PHE A 219 -10.42 10.57 -18.50
C PHE A 219 -10.03 9.12 -18.83
N GLU A 220 -11.00 8.19 -18.93
CA GLU A 220 -10.74 6.79 -19.26
C GLU A 220 -9.91 6.68 -20.55
N LYS A 221 -8.77 5.99 -20.49
CA LYS A 221 -7.86 5.76 -21.64
C LYS A 221 -7.39 7.04 -22.33
N ILE A 222 -7.39 8.19 -21.64
CA ILE A 222 -6.72 9.38 -22.17
C ILE A 222 -5.23 9.08 -22.37
N ARG A 223 -4.65 9.58 -23.46
CA ARG A 223 -3.22 9.53 -23.71
C ARG A 223 -2.66 10.94 -23.74
N VAL A 224 -1.71 11.24 -22.85
CA VAL A 224 -0.99 12.51 -22.82
C VAL A 224 0.49 12.19 -22.92
N ALA A 225 1.17 12.63 -23.98
CA ALA A 225 2.59 12.31 -24.14
C ALA A 225 3.48 13.10 -23.17
N GLY A 226 3.10 14.33 -22.85
CA GLY A 226 3.78 15.23 -21.93
C GLY A 226 3.23 15.20 -20.50
N ARG A 227 3.29 16.37 -19.84
CA ARG A 227 2.76 16.60 -18.48
C ARG A 227 1.25 16.75 -18.51
N ALA A 228 0.59 16.27 -17.45
CA ALA A 228 -0.81 16.55 -17.16
C ALA A 228 -0.96 17.27 -15.81
N CYS A 229 -1.52 18.48 -15.81
CA CYS A 229 -1.64 19.34 -14.63
C CYS A 229 -3.12 19.55 -14.27
N PHE A 230 -3.45 19.32 -13.01
CA PHE A 230 -4.79 19.46 -12.43
C PHE A 230 -4.72 20.26 -11.13
N ASP A 231 -3.87 21.28 -11.11
CA ASP A 231 -3.61 22.04 -9.89
C ASP A 231 -4.83 22.92 -9.57
N GLY A 232 -5.32 22.86 -8.34
CA GLY A 232 -6.51 23.56 -7.89
C GLY A 232 -7.82 23.08 -8.53
N THR A 233 -7.82 21.99 -9.31
CA THR A 233 -9.03 21.42 -9.91
C THR A 233 -9.99 20.91 -8.83
N ARG A 234 -11.30 21.06 -9.06
CA ARG A 234 -12.36 20.65 -8.13
C ARG A 234 -13.31 19.64 -8.76
N PHE A 235 -13.43 18.46 -8.13
CA PHE A 235 -14.39 17.42 -8.49
C PHE A 235 -15.44 17.30 -7.38
N HIS A 236 -16.65 17.81 -7.63
CA HIS A 236 -17.68 17.98 -6.58
C HIS A 236 -18.55 16.74 -6.35
N ARG A 237 -19.50 16.41 -7.24
CA ARG A 237 -20.48 15.33 -7.00
C ARG A 237 -20.12 14.02 -7.68
N GLY A 238 -19.38 14.08 -8.78
CA GLY A 238 -19.01 12.92 -9.58
C GLY A 238 -17.62 12.37 -9.26
N ARG A 239 -17.39 11.12 -9.70
CA ARG A 239 -16.08 10.47 -9.64
C ARG A 239 -15.10 11.12 -10.63
N ALA A 240 -13.81 11.13 -10.27
CA ALA A 240 -12.73 11.42 -11.20
C ALA A 240 -12.14 10.08 -11.67
N CYS A 241 -12.36 9.73 -12.94
CA CYS A 241 -11.97 8.45 -13.51
C CYS A 241 -10.78 8.66 -14.47
N PHE A 242 -9.64 8.05 -14.18
CA PHE A 242 -8.43 8.05 -15.01
C PHE A 242 -8.03 6.61 -15.39
N ASP A 243 -9.01 5.71 -15.41
CA ASP A 243 -8.77 4.29 -15.64
C ASP A 243 -8.16 4.06 -17.03
N GLY A 244 -7.05 3.33 -17.10
CA GLY A 244 -6.32 3.08 -18.34
C GLY A 244 -5.64 4.30 -18.97
N ALA A 245 -5.57 5.45 -18.28
CA ALA A 245 -4.85 6.63 -18.78
C ALA A 245 -3.36 6.35 -18.99
N ASP A 246 -2.74 6.89 -20.04
CA ASP A 246 -1.29 6.80 -20.31
C ASP A 246 -0.70 8.21 -20.34
N ILE A 247 -0.04 8.59 -19.23
CA ILE A 247 0.59 9.89 -19.06
C ILE A 247 2.11 9.71 -19.17
N GLY A 248 2.73 10.27 -20.20
CA GLY A 248 4.15 10.11 -20.47
C GLY A 248 5.05 10.93 -19.53
N GLY A 249 4.54 12.06 -19.02
CA GLY A 249 5.23 12.96 -18.11
C GLY A 249 4.70 12.92 -16.67
N GLU A 250 4.85 14.04 -15.97
CA GLU A 250 4.37 14.25 -14.60
C GLU A 250 2.85 14.40 -14.55
N LEU A 251 2.25 13.94 -13.46
CA LEU A 251 0.83 14.10 -13.16
C LEU A 251 0.66 14.83 -11.83
N GLN A 252 0.13 16.06 -11.89
CA GLN A 252 0.09 16.98 -10.75
C GLN A 252 -1.36 17.28 -10.34
N PHE A 253 -1.64 17.19 -9.05
CA PHE A 253 -2.92 17.50 -8.42
C PHE A 253 -2.74 18.44 -7.22
N ALA A 254 -1.83 19.41 -7.30
CA ALA A 254 -1.55 20.28 -6.18
C ALA A 254 -2.81 21.09 -5.81
N ASP A 255 -3.16 21.13 -4.52
CA ASP A 255 -4.37 21.81 -4.01
C ASP A 255 -5.70 21.37 -4.65
N ALA A 256 -5.73 20.24 -5.37
CA ALA A 256 -6.94 19.71 -5.98
C ALA A 256 -7.92 19.19 -4.92
N HIS A 257 -9.22 19.25 -5.19
CA HIS A 257 -10.27 18.76 -4.29
C HIS A 257 -11.07 17.64 -4.94
N PHE A 258 -11.05 16.47 -4.32
CA PHE A 258 -11.86 15.31 -4.70
C PHE A 258 -12.85 15.02 -3.57
N ALA A 259 -14.11 15.42 -3.75
CA ALA A 259 -15.17 15.12 -2.79
C ALA A 259 -15.69 13.67 -2.89
N THR A 260 -15.34 12.95 -3.97
CA THR A 260 -15.66 11.53 -4.13
C THR A 260 -14.44 10.70 -4.53
N ARG A 261 -14.62 9.40 -4.79
CA ARG A 261 -13.53 8.46 -5.12
C ARG A 261 -12.83 8.85 -6.43
N ALA A 262 -11.50 8.79 -6.42
CA ALA A 262 -10.66 8.91 -7.61
C ALA A 262 -10.07 7.55 -8.02
N THR A 263 -10.14 7.20 -9.30
CA THR A 263 -9.64 5.91 -9.82
C THR A 263 -8.62 6.12 -10.93
N PHE A 264 -7.55 5.35 -10.89
CA PHE A 264 -6.44 5.30 -11.84
C PHE A 264 -6.15 3.83 -12.20
N ASP A 265 -7.20 3.01 -12.28
CA ASP A 265 -7.05 1.56 -12.42
C ASP A 265 -6.51 1.24 -13.82
N GLY A 266 -5.39 0.53 -13.91
CA GLY A 266 -4.72 0.22 -15.17
C GLY A 266 -4.01 1.41 -15.83
N ALA A 267 -3.88 2.55 -15.15
CA ALA A 267 -3.17 3.71 -15.68
C ALA A 267 -1.66 3.46 -15.79
N ALA A 268 -1.02 4.02 -16.82
CA ALA A 268 0.42 4.02 -17.00
C ALA A 268 0.97 5.43 -16.79
N LEU A 269 1.91 5.56 -15.84
CA LEU A 269 2.51 6.84 -15.47
C LEU A 269 4.01 6.83 -15.79
N GLY A 270 4.43 7.82 -16.57
CA GLY A 270 5.78 7.99 -17.07
C GLY A 270 6.62 9.04 -16.32
N GLY A 271 6.06 9.68 -15.29
CA GLY A 271 6.73 10.67 -14.45
C GLY A 271 6.20 10.69 -13.01
N ASP A 272 6.52 11.74 -12.26
CA ASP A 272 6.14 11.87 -10.84
C ASP A 272 4.65 12.16 -10.65
N LEU A 273 4.09 11.64 -9.56
CA LEU A 273 2.69 11.81 -9.18
C LEU A 273 2.59 12.60 -7.87
N SER A 274 2.09 13.83 -7.95
CA SER A 274 2.03 14.75 -6.79
C SER A 274 0.59 15.05 -6.39
N PHE A 275 0.31 14.98 -5.09
CA PHE A 275 -0.96 15.36 -4.45
C PHE A 275 -0.74 16.41 -3.36
N SER A 276 0.30 17.24 -3.50
CA SER A 276 0.67 18.23 -2.48
C SER A 276 -0.50 19.18 -2.19
N GLY A 277 -0.98 19.22 -0.96
CA GLY A 277 -2.13 20.07 -0.58
C GLY A 277 -3.50 19.57 -1.08
N ALA A 278 -3.54 18.47 -1.84
CA ALA A 278 -4.80 17.91 -2.33
C ALA A 278 -5.70 17.43 -1.18
N ARG A 279 -7.00 17.67 -1.32
CA ARG A 279 -8.04 17.24 -0.38
C ARG A 279 -8.80 16.07 -0.97
N LEU A 280 -8.57 14.88 -0.43
CA LEU A 280 -9.28 13.67 -0.78
C LEU A 280 -10.27 13.35 0.34
N GLU A 281 -11.56 13.26 0.05
CA GLU A 281 -12.59 12.90 1.03
C GLU A 281 -12.95 11.41 1.02
N ALA A 282 -12.51 10.68 -0.01
CA ALA A 282 -12.79 9.26 -0.22
C ALA A 282 -11.52 8.49 -0.64
N ASP A 283 -11.70 7.21 -0.96
CA ASP A 283 -10.63 6.30 -1.38
C ASP A 283 -9.98 6.70 -2.72
N VAL A 284 -8.73 6.27 -2.90
CA VAL A 284 -7.99 6.38 -4.17
C VAL A 284 -7.53 5.00 -4.62
N SER A 285 -7.79 4.66 -5.88
CA SER A 285 -7.46 3.36 -6.46
C SER A 285 -6.44 3.51 -7.59
N PHE A 286 -5.36 2.72 -7.53
CA PHE A 286 -4.29 2.58 -8.52
C PHE A 286 -4.13 1.10 -8.93
N ARG A 287 -5.22 0.34 -8.97
CA ARG A 287 -5.12 -1.11 -9.16
C ARG A 287 -4.63 -1.43 -10.55
N ARG A 288 -3.66 -2.35 -10.66
CA ARG A 288 -3.02 -2.69 -11.95
C ARG A 288 -2.36 -1.49 -12.65
N ALA A 289 -2.09 -0.40 -11.95
CA ALA A 289 -1.37 0.74 -12.52
C ALA A 289 0.11 0.38 -12.75
N VAL A 290 0.73 0.99 -13.75
CA VAL A 290 2.13 0.78 -14.12
C VAL A 290 2.90 2.09 -13.97
N PHE A 291 3.86 2.11 -13.05
CA PHE A 291 4.73 3.24 -12.79
C PHE A 291 6.08 3.00 -13.47
N ARG A 292 6.26 3.55 -14.68
CA ARG A 292 7.41 3.27 -15.56
C ARG A 292 8.68 4.00 -15.13
N ARG A 293 8.55 5.30 -14.80
CA ARG A 293 9.67 6.18 -14.43
C ARG A 293 9.32 7.12 -13.26
N THR A 294 8.34 6.73 -12.45
CA THR A 294 7.87 7.52 -11.32
C THR A 294 8.85 7.41 -10.16
N ALA A 295 9.54 8.50 -9.85
CA ALA A 295 10.48 8.55 -8.73
C ALA A 295 9.78 8.88 -7.41
N ARG A 296 8.67 9.63 -7.47
CA ARG A 296 7.91 10.06 -6.29
C ARG A 296 6.40 9.93 -6.50
N ILE A 297 5.73 9.42 -5.46
CA ILE A 297 4.28 9.44 -5.31
C ILE A 297 3.95 10.14 -3.98
N GLY A 298 3.22 11.24 -4.06
CA GLY A 298 2.79 12.03 -2.91
C GLY A 298 3.62 13.31 -2.67
N PRO A 299 3.39 14.01 -1.54
CA PRO A 299 2.66 13.54 -0.37
C PRO A 299 1.16 13.39 -0.65
N LEU A 300 0.60 12.25 -0.27
CA LEU A 300 -0.82 11.91 -0.44
C LEU A 300 -1.49 11.85 0.95
N VAL A 301 -2.57 12.61 1.15
CA VAL A 301 -3.37 12.55 2.39
C VAL A 301 -4.78 12.06 2.03
N CYS A 302 -5.11 10.83 2.42
CA CYS A 302 -6.41 10.22 2.15
C CYS A 302 -6.97 9.64 3.45
N PRO A 303 -8.10 10.12 3.98
CA PRO A 303 -8.68 9.58 5.21
C PRO A 303 -9.19 8.14 5.06
N GLY A 304 -9.34 7.64 3.82
CA GLY A 304 -9.80 6.28 3.50
C GLY A 304 -8.66 5.35 3.05
N THR A 305 -8.96 4.56 2.02
CA THR A 305 -8.07 3.54 1.46
C THR A 305 -7.30 4.06 0.25
N VAL A 306 -6.00 3.76 0.21
CA VAL A 306 -5.16 3.89 -0.98
C VAL A 306 -4.80 2.50 -1.48
N ASP A 307 -5.34 2.11 -2.65
CA ASP A 307 -5.23 0.76 -3.18
C ASP A 307 -4.25 0.68 -4.36
N PHE A 308 -3.08 0.07 -4.15
CA PHE A 308 -2.08 -0.23 -5.18
C PHE A 308 -2.11 -1.72 -5.60
N SER A 309 -3.19 -2.46 -5.32
CA SER A 309 -3.21 -3.90 -5.59
C SER A 309 -2.93 -4.21 -7.06
N ASP A 310 -2.09 -5.19 -7.32
CA ASP A 310 -1.63 -5.61 -8.66
C ASP A 310 -0.83 -4.53 -9.43
N ALA A 311 -0.43 -3.43 -8.79
CA ALA A 311 0.38 -2.40 -9.44
C ALA A 311 1.83 -2.86 -9.68
N VAL A 312 2.46 -2.32 -10.72
CA VAL A 312 3.84 -2.60 -11.12
C VAL A 312 4.68 -1.32 -11.04
N PHE A 313 5.80 -1.39 -10.33
CA PHE A 313 6.77 -0.31 -10.21
C PHE A 313 8.07 -0.72 -10.91
N GLU A 314 8.34 -0.10 -12.06
CA GLU A 314 9.51 -0.42 -12.90
C GLU A 314 10.76 0.40 -12.50
N ALA A 315 10.55 1.53 -11.82
CA ALA A 315 11.60 2.44 -11.37
C ALA A 315 11.65 2.57 -9.83
N ALA A 316 12.76 3.10 -9.33
CA ALA A 316 12.93 3.33 -7.90
C ALA A 316 11.97 4.43 -7.44
N VAL A 317 11.16 4.15 -6.41
CA VAL A 317 10.06 5.03 -6.02
C VAL A 317 10.05 5.33 -4.52
N THR A 318 9.78 6.60 -4.20
CA THR A 318 9.44 7.03 -2.85
C THR A 318 7.94 7.31 -2.78
N LEU A 319 7.21 6.51 -2.01
CA LEU A 319 5.79 6.72 -1.71
C LEU A 319 5.66 7.45 -0.38
N GLU A 320 5.04 8.63 -0.38
CA GLU A 320 4.75 9.42 0.81
C GLU A 320 3.23 9.51 0.97
N ALA A 321 2.68 8.78 1.94
CA ALA A 321 1.23 8.74 2.15
C ALA A 321 0.84 8.75 3.63
N ALA A 322 -0.18 9.54 3.96
CA ALA A 322 -0.93 9.47 5.20
C ALA A 322 -2.33 8.95 4.87
N ALA A 323 -2.62 7.72 5.28
CA ALA A 323 -3.91 7.09 4.99
C ALA A 323 -4.37 6.16 6.11
N GLN A 324 -5.65 5.79 6.13
CA GLN A 324 -6.16 4.79 7.06
C GLN A 324 -5.73 3.38 6.64
N GLU A 325 -5.83 3.07 5.35
CA GLU A 325 -5.43 1.78 4.79
C GLU A 325 -4.61 1.97 3.51
N VAL A 326 -3.52 1.22 3.38
CA VAL A 326 -2.68 1.15 2.19
C VAL A 326 -2.58 -0.31 1.75
N ARG A 327 -3.21 -0.65 0.63
CA ARG A 327 -3.19 -2.01 0.08
C ARG A 327 -2.13 -2.12 -1.00
N CYS A 328 -1.19 -3.03 -0.81
CA CYS A 328 -0.12 -3.34 -1.76
C CYS A 328 -0.15 -4.84 -2.12
N ARG A 329 -1.36 -5.41 -2.25
CA ARG A 329 -1.54 -6.85 -2.54
C ARG A 329 -1.06 -7.18 -3.94
N ARG A 330 -0.29 -8.26 -4.11
CA ARG A 330 0.22 -8.71 -5.43
C ARG A 330 0.94 -7.60 -6.20
N THR A 331 1.52 -6.63 -5.51
CA THR A 331 2.33 -5.59 -6.13
C THR A 331 3.64 -6.16 -6.63
N ARG A 332 4.18 -5.61 -7.71
CA ARG A 332 5.50 -5.98 -8.23
C ARG A 332 6.45 -4.80 -8.15
N TRP A 333 7.56 -4.98 -7.47
CA TRP A 333 8.60 -3.96 -7.29
C TRP A 333 9.86 -4.41 -8.02
N ALA A 334 10.04 -3.91 -9.25
CA ALA A 334 11.20 -4.21 -10.10
C ALA A 334 12.37 -3.24 -9.86
N SER A 335 12.31 -2.43 -8.79
CA SER A 335 13.37 -1.55 -8.32
C SER A 335 13.21 -1.25 -6.83
N THR A 336 14.14 -0.50 -6.24
CA THR A 336 14.10 -0.16 -4.81
C THR A 336 12.92 0.76 -4.48
N ALA A 337 12.22 0.50 -3.38
CA ALA A 337 11.11 1.35 -2.96
C ALA A 337 11.20 1.78 -1.49
N ALA A 338 10.81 3.03 -1.22
CA ALA A 338 10.72 3.58 0.12
C ALA A 338 9.29 4.06 0.39
N LEU A 339 8.52 3.25 1.12
CA LEU A 339 7.18 3.57 1.56
C LEU A 339 7.26 4.29 2.90
N ARG A 340 7.08 5.61 2.87
CA ARG A 340 7.07 6.49 4.03
C ARG A 340 5.62 6.76 4.38
N LEU A 341 5.13 6.05 5.39
CA LEU A 341 3.72 6.02 5.71
C LEU A 341 3.42 6.65 7.06
N ARG A 342 2.19 7.11 7.23
CA ARG A 342 1.62 7.60 8.49
C ARG A 342 0.20 7.08 8.62
N TYR A 343 -0.21 6.74 9.85
CA TYR A 343 -1.56 6.27 10.21
C TYR A 343 -2.05 4.96 9.58
N ALA A 344 -1.31 4.42 8.62
CA ALA A 344 -1.80 3.39 7.72
C ALA A 344 -1.74 1.97 8.29
N GLU A 345 -2.81 1.22 8.06
CA GLU A 345 -2.78 -0.24 8.01
C GLU A 345 -2.29 -0.69 6.63
N VAL A 346 -1.20 -1.46 6.59
CA VAL A 346 -0.47 -1.80 5.36
C VAL A 346 -0.55 -3.29 5.10
N ASP A 347 -1.14 -3.65 3.96
CA ASP A 347 -1.24 -5.04 3.51
C ASP A 347 -0.31 -5.30 2.32
N LEU A 348 0.71 -6.15 2.50
CA LEU A 348 1.69 -6.52 1.47
C LEU A 348 1.46 -7.94 0.94
N SER A 349 0.30 -8.54 1.17
CA SER A 349 0.06 -9.95 0.81
C SER A 349 0.38 -10.23 -0.66
N ASP A 350 1.20 -11.25 -0.89
CA ASP A 350 1.67 -11.73 -2.19
C ASP A 350 2.45 -10.69 -3.02
N ALA A 351 2.99 -9.65 -2.38
CA ALA A 351 3.87 -8.69 -3.05
C ALA A 351 5.20 -9.34 -3.49
N VAL A 352 5.58 -9.11 -4.74
CA VAL A 352 6.82 -9.60 -5.35
C VAL A 352 7.88 -8.50 -5.29
N LEU A 353 8.91 -8.72 -4.49
CA LEU A 353 10.03 -7.80 -4.29
C LEU A 353 11.25 -8.32 -5.04
N GLU A 354 11.64 -7.70 -6.15
CA GLU A 354 12.88 -8.05 -6.86
C GLU A 354 14.10 -7.28 -6.29
N PHE A 355 13.82 -6.18 -5.58
CA PHE A 355 14.80 -5.29 -4.98
C PHE A 355 14.35 -4.87 -3.57
N PRO A 356 15.26 -4.31 -2.75
CA PRO A 356 14.93 -3.84 -1.41
C PRO A 356 13.75 -2.86 -1.36
N VAL A 357 12.74 -3.21 -0.56
CA VAL A 357 11.57 -2.37 -0.25
C VAL A 357 11.53 -2.08 1.24
N THR A 358 11.48 -0.80 1.59
CA THR A 358 11.45 -0.34 2.99
C THR A 358 10.09 0.27 3.30
N VAL A 359 9.42 -0.23 4.34
CA VAL A 359 8.22 0.37 4.92
C VAL A 359 8.59 1.06 6.22
N VAL A 360 8.40 2.38 6.26
CA VAL A 360 8.77 3.23 7.39
C VAL A 360 7.55 3.94 7.96
N GLY A 361 7.30 3.75 9.25
CA GLY A 361 6.37 4.58 10.02
C GLY A 361 6.99 5.94 10.37
N ARG A 362 6.47 7.03 9.82
CA ARG A 362 6.96 8.40 10.09
C ARG A 362 6.21 9.04 11.25
N THR A 363 6.92 9.74 12.12
CA THR A 363 6.33 10.49 13.24
C THR A 363 6.04 11.96 12.91
N ARG A 364 6.83 12.57 12.02
CA ARG A 364 6.63 13.95 11.55
C ARG A 364 5.66 13.99 10.38
N ARG A 365 4.80 15.03 10.36
CA ARG A 365 3.91 15.33 9.23
C ARG A 365 4.71 15.59 7.96
N PHE A 366 4.09 15.33 6.83
CA PHE A 366 4.62 15.77 5.55
C PHE A 366 4.58 17.30 5.45
N VAL A 367 5.52 17.84 4.71
CA VAL A 367 5.69 19.27 4.51
C VAL A 367 5.52 19.54 3.03
N SER A 368 4.79 20.59 2.69
CA SER A 368 4.65 21.05 1.31
C SER A 368 6.00 21.58 0.78
N PRO A 369 6.15 21.75 -0.54
CA PRO A 369 7.34 22.38 -1.12
C PRO A 369 7.65 23.76 -0.52
N GLU A 370 6.63 24.49 -0.06
CA GLU A 370 6.71 25.83 0.54
C GLU A 370 7.14 25.80 2.03
N GLY A 371 7.27 24.61 2.63
CA GLY A 371 7.72 24.45 4.01
C GLY A 371 6.59 24.38 5.05
N GLU A 372 5.33 24.35 4.62
CA GLU A 372 4.17 24.26 5.52
C GLU A 372 3.79 22.82 5.84
N ALA A 373 3.36 22.56 7.08
CA ALA A 373 2.91 21.23 7.48
C ALA A 373 1.55 20.91 6.86
N ILE A 374 1.47 19.83 6.08
CA ILE A 374 0.23 19.40 5.43
C ILE A 374 -0.77 18.92 6.50
N ALA A 375 -2.03 19.35 6.38
CA ALA A 375 -3.10 18.95 7.28
C ALA A 375 -3.52 17.49 7.01
N GLU A 376 -3.73 16.72 8.08
CA GLU A 376 -4.06 15.28 8.04
C GLU A 376 -5.40 15.03 8.76
N PRO A 377 -6.55 15.53 8.24
CA PRO A 377 -7.84 15.43 8.93
C PRO A 377 -8.36 13.99 8.98
N GLY A 378 -9.08 13.64 10.05
CA GLY A 378 -9.70 12.31 10.22
C GLY A 378 -8.75 11.19 10.65
N LEU A 379 -7.43 11.40 10.56
CA LEU A 379 -6.41 10.41 10.91
C LEU A 379 -5.94 10.59 12.37
N THR A 380 -6.22 9.60 13.22
CA THR A 380 -6.04 9.71 14.69
C THR A 380 -4.96 8.81 15.28
N ASP A 381 -4.83 7.55 14.84
CA ASP A 381 -3.75 6.66 15.29
C ASP A 381 -2.48 6.90 14.47
N ALA A 382 -1.51 7.62 15.02
CA ALA A 382 -0.27 7.96 14.30
C ALA A 382 0.61 6.75 13.93
N ARG A 383 0.30 5.54 14.39
CA ARG A 383 1.10 4.34 14.09
C ARG A 383 0.81 3.83 12.69
N VAL A 384 1.84 3.29 12.06
CA VAL A 384 1.71 2.49 10.84
C VAL A 384 1.72 1.03 11.26
N ARG A 385 0.69 0.27 10.91
CA ARG A 385 0.52 -1.15 11.25
C ARG A 385 0.67 -1.99 9.99
N VAL A 386 1.60 -2.93 9.95
CA VAL A 386 1.63 -3.91 8.85
C VAL A 386 0.72 -5.07 9.23
N THR A 387 -0.29 -5.34 8.41
CA THR A 387 -1.33 -6.34 8.69
C THR A 387 -0.99 -7.71 8.11
N SER A 388 -0.26 -7.77 7.00
CA SER A 388 0.12 -9.04 6.37
C SER A 388 1.37 -8.88 5.51
N VAL A 389 2.26 -9.87 5.61
CA VAL A 389 3.39 -10.11 4.69
C VAL A 389 3.32 -11.52 4.10
N LYS A 390 2.13 -12.11 4.10
CA LYS A 390 1.85 -13.43 3.52
C LYS A 390 2.38 -13.50 2.08
N GLY A 391 3.08 -14.56 1.70
CA GLY A 391 3.55 -14.78 0.32
C GLY A 391 4.69 -13.88 -0.15
N VAL A 392 5.15 -12.94 0.68
CA VAL A 392 6.26 -12.02 0.35
C VAL A 392 7.61 -12.71 0.58
N ASP A 393 8.58 -12.46 -0.31
CA ASP A 393 9.99 -12.75 -0.04
C ASP A 393 10.57 -11.68 0.88
N ALA A 394 10.73 -12.03 2.16
CA ALA A 394 11.17 -11.10 3.19
C ALA A 394 12.67 -10.78 3.11
N ALA A 395 13.46 -11.42 2.24
CA ALA A 395 14.88 -11.11 2.06
C ALA A 395 15.13 -9.67 1.60
N TYR A 396 14.18 -9.10 0.86
CA TYR A 396 14.23 -7.73 0.37
C TYR A 396 13.33 -6.77 1.17
N LEU A 397 12.71 -7.22 2.27
CA LEU A 397 11.79 -6.42 3.05
C LEU A 397 12.48 -5.81 4.28
N VAL A 398 12.35 -4.50 4.43
CA VAL A 398 12.77 -3.77 5.62
C VAL A 398 11.56 -3.09 6.25
N LEU A 399 11.30 -3.38 7.53
CA LEU A 399 10.21 -2.78 8.29
C LEU A 399 10.80 -1.91 9.41
N ALA A 400 10.52 -0.60 9.37
CA ALA A 400 11.13 0.36 10.28
C ALA A 400 10.08 1.18 11.05
N GLY A 401 10.06 1.05 12.38
CA GLY A 401 9.16 1.84 13.23
C GLY A 401 7.67 1.57 13.00
N VAL A 402 7.32 0.33 12.69
CA VAL A 402 5.95 -0.11 12.39
C VAL A 402 5.38 -1.03 13.48
N ASP A 403 4.06 -1.07 13.60
CA ASP A 403 3.34 -1.98 14.47
C ASP A 403 3.03 -3.30 13.76
N LEU A 404 3.45 -4.42 14.34
CA LEU A 404 3.31 -5.78 13.82
C LEU A 404 2.40 -6.64 14.71
N THR A 405 1.67 -6.07 15.67
CA THR A 405 0.83 -6.85 16.61
C THR A 405 -0.25 -7.69 15.92
N GLY A 406 -0.74 -7.25 14.76
CA GLY A 406 -1.71 -7.95 13.92
C GLY A 406 -1.12 -8.51 12.62
N CYS A 407 0.20 -8.54 12.47
CA CYS A 407 0.85 -8.94 11.22
C CYS A 407 0.82 -10.46 11.02
N LEU A 408 0.37 -10.89 9.85
CA LEU A 408 0.43 -12.28 9.39
C LEU A 408 1.76 -12.56 8.68
N PHE A 409 2.50 -13.56 9.17
CA PHE A 409 3.80 -14.02 8.68
C PHE A 409 3.78 -15.42 8.05
N VAL A 410 2.78 -16.25 8.36
CA VAL A 410 2.66 -17.58 7.76
C VAL A 410 2.62 -17.47 6.22
N GLU A 411 3.33 -18.38 5.54
CA GLU A 411 3.60 -18.39 4.08
C GLU A 411 4.56 -17.31 3.55
N ALA A 412 5.10 -16.41 4.39
CA ALA A 412 6.22 -15.57 3.96
C ALA A 412 7.50 -16.41 3.77
N VAL A 413 8.29 -16.04 2.76
CA VAL A 413 9.54 -16.73 2.38
C VAL A 413 10.74 -15.94 2.91
N HIS A 414 11.83 -16.64 3.27
CA HIS A 414 13.06 -16.03 3.83
C HIS A 414 12.82 -15.08 5.01
N LEU A 415 11.89 -15.43 5.92
CA LEU A 415 11.65 -14.62 7.13
C LEU A 415 12.89 -14.49 8.02
N ASP A 416 13.88 -15.35 7.86
CA ASP A 416 15.17 -15.25 8.52
C ASP A 416 16.05 -14.11 8.02
N GLN A 417 15.69 -13.48 6.90
CA GLN A 417 16.38 -12.32 6.33
C GLN A 417 15.59 -11.01 6.48
N LEU A 418 14.39 -11.06 7.07
CA LEU A 418 13.56 -9.88 7.34
C LEU A 418 14.32 -8.89 8.24
N ARG A 419 14.43 -7.62 7.81
CA ARG A 419 15.06 -6.59 8.62
C ARG A 419 14.03 -5.79 9.39
N LEU A 420 14.14 -5.82 10.72
CA LEU A 420 13.32 -5.04 11.63
C LEU A 420 14.18 -3.92 12.24
N GLU A 421 13.88 -2.67 11.88
CA GLU A 421 14.63 -1.50 12.32
C GLU A 421 13.81 -0.57 13.23
N GLY A 422 14.47 0.06 14.20
CA GLY A 422 13.79 0.93 15.15
C GLY A 422 12.81 0.19 16.07
N ARG A 423 11.68 0.84 16.40
CA ARG A 423 10.67 0.28 17.32
C ARG A 423 9.59 -0.48 16.56
N CYS A 424 9.80 -1.77 16.33
CA CYS A 424 8.75 -2.67 15.84
C CYS A 424 8.00 -3.31 17.02
N THR A 425 6.70 -3.04 17.15
CA THR A 425 5.86 -3.62 18.22
C THR A 425 5.23 -4.92 17.78
N LEU A 426 5.16 -5.90 18.69
CA LEU A 426 4.52 -7.19 18.47
C LEU A 426 3.56 -7.46 19.63
N SER A 427 2.59 -8.35 19.41
CA SER A 427 1.61 -8.71 20.43
C SER A 427 2.29 -9.35 21.65
N CYS A 428 1.63 -9.25 22.80
CA CYS A 428 2.05 -9.89 24.04
C CYS A 428 0.91 -10.81 24.53
N PRO A 429 1.21 -11.94 25.19
CA PRO A 429 0.19 -12.75 25.86
C PRO A 429 -0.64 -11.93 26.85
N PRO A 430 -1.88 -12.36 27.16
CA PRO A 430 -2.70 -11.72 28.17
C PRO A 430 -1.98 -11.64 29.52
N GLY A 431 -2.20 -10.53 30.23
CA GLY A 431 -1.61 -10.30 31.54
C GLY A 431 -2.07 -11.32 32.58
N GLY A 432 -1.18 -11.71 33.49
CA GLY A 432 -1.49 -12.58 34.62
C GLY A 432 -0.34 -13.50 35.02
N LEU A 433 -0.50 -14.21 36.14
CA LEU A 433 0.50 -15.15 36.67
C LEU A 433 0.68 -16.40 35.78
N ARG A 434 -0.29 -16.69 34.90
CA ARG A 434 -0.32 -17.87 34.03
C ARG A 434 0.61 -17.76 32.83
N TRP A 435 0.76 -16.56 32.28
CA TRP A 435 1.47 -16.33 31.02
C TRP A 435 2.70 -15.46 31.23
N ILE A 436 3.72 -15.71 30.41
CA ILE A 436 4.99 -15.00 30.49
C ILE A 436 4.89 -13.80 29.57
N ARG A 437 5.30 -12.62 30.05
CA ARG A 437 5.45 -11.45 29.20
C ARG A 437 6.58 -11.69 28.20
N ARG A 438 6.21 -11.90 26.93
CA ARG A 438 7.10 -12.09 25.77
C ARG A 438 6.42 -11.54 24.52
N ARG A 439 7.18 -11.27 23.48
CA ARG A 439 6.63 -10.97 22.14
C ARG A 439 6.08 -12.24 21.50
N THR A 440 4.93 -12.13 20.85
CA THR A 440 4.20 -13.23 20.19
C THR A 440 3.66 -12.81 18.82
N LEU A 441 3.58 -13.78 17.91
CA LEU A 441 2.93 -13.64 16.60
C LEU A 441 1.41 -13.45 16.74
N ALA A 442 0.79 -12.73 15.79
CA ALA A 442 -0.66 -12.60 15.73
C ALA A 442 -1.33 -13.98 15.54
N GLU A 443 -0.73 -14.84 14.73
CA GLU A 443 -1.27 -16.18 14.47
C GLU A 443 -1.21 -17.11 15.70
N GLU A 444 -0.30 -16.87 16.65
CA GLU A 444 -0.33 -17.58 17.95
C GLU A 444 -1.55 -17.14 18.77
N HIS A 445 -1.92 -15.86 18.73
CA HIS A 445 -3.13 -15.37 19.40
C HIS A 445 -4.37 -16.02 18.82
N HIS A 446 -4.45 -16.08 17.49
CA HIS A 446 -5.54 -16.72 16.77
C HIS A 446 -5.71 -18.18 17.17
N TRP A 447 -4.61 -18.96 17.21
CA TRP A 447 -4.63 -20.36 17.66
C TRP A 447 -5.03 -20.50 19.13
N ARG A 448 -4.54 -19.64 20.02
CA ARG A 448 -4.85 -19.76 21.45
C ARG A 448 -6.25 -19.30 21.81
N ALA A 449 -6.82 -18.37 21.06
CA ALA A 449 -8.20 -17.94 21.23
C ALA A 449 -9.18 -19.13 21.06
N THR A 450 -8.90 -20.08 20.17
CA THR A 450 -9.78 -21.25 19.95
C THR A 450 -9.78 -22.23 21.13
N GLY A 451 -8.72 -22.26 21.95
CA GLY A 451 -8.57 -23.23 23.04
C GLY A 451 -8.63 -22.65 24.46
N TYR A 452 -8.25 -21.38 24.63
CA TYR A 452 -8.11 -20.73 25.94
C TYR A 452 -9.05 -19.53 26.15
N GLY A 453 -9.60 -18.94 25.08
CA GLY A 453 -10.66 -17.92 25.07
C GLY A 453 -10.31 -16.57 25.70
N ASP A 454 -9.96 -16.54 26.99
CA ASP A 454 -9.84 -15.31 27.77
C ASP A 454 -8.53 -14.57 27.47
N GLY A 455 -8.66 -13.33 26.97
CA GLY A 455 -7.57 -12.37 26.77
C GLY A 455 -6.67 -12.62 25.54
N TRP A 456 -6.97 -13.62 24.72
CA TRP A 456 -6.31 -13.86 23.43
C TRP A 456 -7.13 -13.29 22.29
N THR A 457 -6.48 -12.69 21.29
CA THR A 457 -7.17 -12.11 20.14
C THR A 457 -7.59 -13.21 19.15
N PRO A 458 -8.89 -13.36 18.83
CA PRO A 458 -9.34 -14.33 17.84
C PRO A 458 -8.97 -13.92 16.41
N ALA A 459 -8.91 -14.89 15.50
CA ALA A 459 -8.72 -14.62 14.08
C ALA A 459 -9.88 -13.75 13.54
N PRO A 460 -9.57 -12.69 12.77
CA PRO A 460 -10.59 -11.98 12.02
C PRO A 460 -11.34 -12.90 11.04
N PRO A 461 -12.59 -12.57 10.65
CA PRO A 461 -13.31 -13.33 9.63
C PRO A 461 -12.48 -13.51 8.35
N GLY A 462 -12.37 -14.74 7.86
CA GLY A 462 -11.61 -15.07 6.64
C GLY A 462 -10.12 -15.34 6.85
N VAL A 463 -9.58 -15.19 8.06
CA VAL A 463 -8.19 -15.54 8.39
C VAL A 463 -8.12 -16.96 8.95
N GLU A 464 -7.27 -17.81 8.37
CA GLU A 464 -7.09 -19.19 8.82
C GLU A 464 -6.34 -19.26 10.16
N THR A 465 -6.72 -20.23 11.00
CA THR A 465 -6.02 -20.52 12.26
C THR A 465 -5.00 -21.65 12.03
N HIS A 466 -3.73 -21.37 12.31
CA HIS A 466 -2.66 -22.34 12.06
C HIS A 466 -2.28 -23.13 13.32
N GLN A 467 -2.00 -24.42 13.14
CA GLN A 467 -1.56 -25.30 14.22
C GLN A 467 -0.12 -25.00 14.63
N PRO A 468 0.31 -25.37 15.86
CA PRO A 468 1.67 -25.14 16.36
C PRO A 468 2.79 -25.67 15.46
N ALA A 469 2.54 -26.76 14.72
CA ALA A 469 3.49 -27.34 13.77
C ALA A 469 3.89 -26.35 12.66
N VAL A 470 2.97 -25.49 12.23
CA VAL A 470 3.21 -24.46 11.20
C VAL A 470 3.87 -23.22 11.81
N LEU A 471 3.52 -22.87 13.04
CA LEU A 471 4.05 -21.68 13.72
C LEU A 471 5.50 -21.87 14.20
N ALA A 472 5.91 -23.09 14.55
CA ALA A 472 7.27 -23.36 15.04
C ALA A 472 8.38 -22.94 14.04
N PRO A 473 8.31 -23.31 12.74
CA PRO A 473 9.23 -22.81 11.72
C PRO A 473 9.25 -21.29 11.59
N VAL A 474 8.10 -20.61 11.69
CA VAL A 474 7.99 -19.14 11.59
C VAL A 474 8.73 -18.48 12.75
N TYR A 475 8.50 -18.95 13.98
CA TYR A 475 9.23 -18.50 15.17
C TYR A 475 10.75 -18.68 15.02
N ARG A 476 11.18 -19.82 14.48
CA ARG A 476 12.61 -20.12 14.26
C ARG A 476 13.25 -19.17 13.24
N GLN A 477 12.56 -18.89 12.13
CA GLN A 477 13.07 -17.98 11.10
C GLN A 477 13.18 -16.54 11.65
N LEU A 478 12.12 -16.03 12.28
CA LEU A 478 12.14 -14.69 12.88
C LEU A 478 13.14 -14.56 14.02
N ARG A 479 13.37 -15.62 14.80
CA ARG A 479 14.48 -15.65 15.77
C ARG A 479 15.80 -15.39 15.08
N LYS A 480 16.10 -16.12 14.00
CA LYS A 480 17.36 -15.99 13.26
C LYS A 480 17.54 -14.58 12.70
N ALA A 481 16.48 -13.98 12.12
CA ALA A 481 16.51 -12.59 11.69
C ALA A 481 16.86 -11.61 12.82
N LEU A 482 16.31 -11.82 14.03
CA LEU A 482 16.62 -10.99 15.20
C LEU A 482 18.04 -11.22 15.72
N GLU A 483 18.56 -12.45 15.67
CA GLU A 483 19.95 -12.79 16.02
C GLU A 483 20.93 -12.09 15.07
N ASP A 484 20.67 -12.16 13.77
CA ASP A 484 21.47 -11.50 12.72
C ASP A 484 21.42 -9.95 12.87
N GLY A 485 20.27 -9.42 13.29
CA GLY A 485 20.08 -8.01 13.66
C GLY A 485 20.64 -7.60 15.03
N ARG A 486 21.37 -8.50 15.73
CA ARG A 486 21.93 -8.30 17.08
C ARG A 486 20.91 -7.94 18.17
N ASN A 487 19.65 -8.31 17.97
CA ASN A 487 18.58 -8.15 18.96
C ASN A 487 18.43 -9.43 19.80
N GLU A 488 19.43 -9.69 20.65
CA GLU A 488 19.45 -10.86 21.55
C GLU A 488 18.22 -10.95 22.49
N PRO A 489 17.69 -9.83 23.06
CA PRO A 489 16.47 -9.87 23.88
C PRO A 489 15.24 -10.40 23.15
N GLY A 490 15.03 -9.90 21.92
CA GLY A 490 13.93 -10.29 21.06
C GLY A 490 14.07 -11.74 20.61
N ALA A 491 15.26 -12.14 20.16
CA ALA A 491 15.54 -13.52 19.77
C ALA A 491 15.18 -14.53 20.88
N ALA A 492 15.47 -14.21 22.15
CA ALA A 492 15.10 -15.07 23.27
C ALA A 492 13.58 -15.24 23.47
N ASP A 493 12.77 -14.21 23.19
CA ASP A 493 11.29 -14.32 23.24
C ASP A 493 10.77 -15.27 22.15
N PHE A 494 11.34 -15.17 20.94
CA PHE A 494 11.00 -16.02 19.80
C PHE A 494 11.48 -17.45 19.97
N TYR A 495 12.66 -17.66 20.58
CA TYR A 495 13.13 -19.00 20.98
C TYR A 495 12.17 -19.67 21.96
N TYR A 496 11.70 -18.93 22.97
CA TYR A 496 10.72 -19.47 23.91
C TYR A 496 9.42 -19.87 23.18
N GLY A 497 8.96 -19.03 22.24
CA GLY A 497 7.81 -19.31 21.38
C GLY A 497 7.97 -20.57 20.53
N GLU A 498 9.11 -20.72 19.86
CA GLU A 498 9.45 -21.91 19.08
C GLU A 498 9.34 -23.20 19.92
N MET A 499 9.98 -23.21 21.10
CA MET A 499 9.97 -24.38 21.99
C MET A 499 8.57 -24.68 22.52
N GLU A 500 7.77 -23.64 22.77
CA GLU A 500 6.38 -23.80 23.17
C GLU A 500 5.53 -24.41 22.06
N MET A 501 5.67 -23.93 20.81
CA MET A 501 4.97 -24.50 19.66
C MET A 501 5.35 -25.98 19.44
N ARG A 502 6.65 -26.32 19.50
CA ARG A 502 7.12 -27.71 19.41
C ARG A 502 6.60 -28.62 20.53
N ARG A 503 6.41 -28.08 21.74
CA ARG A 503 5.82 -28.83 22.86
C ARG A 503 4.34 -29.15 22.61
N HIS A 504 3.62 -28.24 21.95
CA HIS A 504 2.20 -28.38 21.61
C HIS A 504 1.94 -29.02 20.24
N ASP A 505 3.00 -29.28 19.47
CA ASP A 505 2.92 -29.99 18.20
C ASP A 505 2.45 -31.44 18.40
N ALA A 506 1.30 -31.79 17.82
CA ALA A 506 0.73 -33.12 17.89
C ALA A 506 1.49 -34.16 17.04
N THR A 507 2.23 -33.70 16.03
CA THR A 507 3.00 -34.55 15.11
C THR A 507 4.34 -34.99 15.69
N ALA A 508 4.86 -34.26 16.69
CA ALA A 508 6.11 -34.57 17.35
C ALA A 508 6.06 -35.88 18.16
N SER A 509 7.19 -36.61 18.14
CA SER A 509 7.32 -37.88 18.85
C SER A 509 7.03 -37.72 20.36
N ARG A 510 6.54 -38.77 21.01
CA ARG A 510 6.26 -38.75 22.46
C ARG A 510 7.54 -38.47 23.28
N GLY A 511 8.69 -38.97 22.81
CA GLY A 511 10.00 -38.73 23.43
C GLY A 511 10.42 -37.27 23.40
N GLU A 512 10.33 -36.63 22.22
CA GLU A 512 10.64 -35.21 22.06
C GLU A 512 9.74 -34.32 22.92
N ARG A 513 8.43 -34.56 22.92
CA ARG A 513 7.49 -33.82 23.77
C ARG A 513 7.78 -33.98 25.26
N THR A 514 8.18 -35.18 25.68
CA THR A 514 8.54 -35.45 27.08
C THR A 514 9.83 -34.71 27.45
N LEU A 515 10.84 -34.73 26.58
CA LEU A 515 12.07 -33.97 26.75
C LEU A 515 11.81 -32.45 26.85
N LEU A 516 10.99 -31.90 25.96
CA LEU A 516 10.62 -30.48 25.99
C LEU A 516 9.82 -30.11 27.25
N ARG A 517 8.94 -30.99 27.72
CA ARG A 517 8.21 -30.79 29.00
C ARG A 517 9.17 -30.77 30.19
N LEU A 518 10.14 -31.69 30.25
CA LEU A 518 11.15 -31.72 31.30
C LEU A 518 12.06 -30.48 31.23
N TYR A 519 12.51 -30.10 30.04
CA TYR A 519 13.36 -28.92 29.84
C TYR A 519 12.64 -27.62 30.25
N TRP A 520 11.35 -27.49 29.91
CA TRP A 520 10.49 -26.43 30.40
C TRP A 520 10.34 -26.46 31.92
N ALA A 521 10.06 -27.64 32.49
CA ALA A 521 9.81 -27.81 33.93
C ALA A 521 11.02 -27.39 34.78
N LEU A 522 12.21 -27.81 34.35
CA LEU A 522 13.47 -27.62 35.07
C LEU A 522 14.04 -26.21 34.92
N SER A 523 13.99 -25.62 33.71
CA SER A 523 14.75 -24.40 33.42
C SER A 523 13.98 -23.32 32.65
N GLY A 524 12.72 -23.58 32.26
CA GLY A 524 11.97 -22.71 31.37
C GLY A 524 12.66 -22.51 30.03
N TYR A 525 13.14 -23.60 29.43
CA TYR A 525 13.95 -23.62 28.21
C TYR A 525 15.28 -22.87 28.33
N GLY A 526 15.97 -22.98 29.48
CA GLY A 526 17.26 -22.34 29.69
C GLY A 526 17.20 -20.80 29.77
N LEU A 527 16.02 -20.22 30.00
CA LEU A 527 15.84 -18.77 30.13
C LEU A 527 15.47 -18.32 31.55
N ARG A 528 15.26 -19.26 32.49
CA ARG A 528 14.84 -18.94 33.87
C ARG A 528 15.76 -19.53 34.93
N ALA A 529 16.78 -18.75 35.31
CA ALA A 529 17.75 -19.14 36.35
C ALA A 529 17.08 -19.50 37.69
N LEU A 530 16.08 -18.74 38.13
CA LEU A 530 15.39 -18.99 39.40
C LEU A 530 14.71 -20.36 39.46
N ARG A 531 14.17 -20.88 38.35
CA ARG A 531 13.55 -22.22 38.32
C ARG A 531 14.61 -23.31 38.47
N ALA A 532 15.72 -23.16 37.73
CA ALA A 532 16.83 -24.10 37.81
C ALA A 532 17.48 -24.09 39.22
N LEU A 533 17.65 -22.91 39.82
CA LEU A 533 18.15 -22.76 41.20
C LEU A 533 17.18 -23.34 42.24
N ALA A 534 15.87 -23.17 42.07
CA ALA A 534 14.88 -23.78 42.96
C ALA A 534 14.90 -25.31 42.88
N TRP A 535 15.01 -25.87 41.67
CA TRP A 535 15.19 -27.31 41.49
C TRP A 535 16.51 -27.81 42.06
N LEU A 536 17.59 -27.02 41.93
CA LEU A 536 18.88 -27.34 42.53
C LEU A 536 18.77 -27.37 44.07
N ALA A 537 18.16 -26.35 44.67
CA ALA A 537 17.95 -26.29 46.12
C ALA A 537 17.08 -27.46 46.62
N LEU A 538 16.01 -27.81 45.88
CA LEU A 538 15.15 -28.94 46.20
C LEU A 538 15.89 -30.28 46.07
N ALA A 539 16.68 -30.46 45.01
CA ALA A 539 17.51 -31.65 44.80
C ALA A 539 18.52 -31.79 45.95
N MET A 540 19.29 -30.73 46.24
CA MET A 540 20.26 -30.73 47.34
C MET A 540 19.59 -31.05 48.69
N THR A 541 18.43 -30.46 48.97
CA THR A 541 17.68 -30.74 50.21
C THR A 541 17.23 -32.20 50.29
N THR A 542 16.77 -32.76 49.17
CA THR A 542 16.35 -34.16 49.06
C THR A 542 17.53 -35.11 49.23
N THR A 543 18.67 -34.81 48.61
CA THR A 543 19.91 -35.58 48.75
C THR A 543 20.42 -35.55 50.19
N VAL A 544 20.41 -34.39 50.84
CA VAL A 544 20.78 -34.26 52.27
C VAL A 544 19.84 -35.11 53.14
N LEU A 545 18.53 -35.04 52.92
CA LEU A 545 17.56 -35.82 53.69
C LEU A 545 17.75 -37.33 53.47
N ALA A 546 17.95 -37.77 52.22
CA ALA A 546 18.20 -39.17 51.90
C ALA A 546 19.53 -39.67 52.51
N MET A 547 20.56 -38.84 52.51
CA MET A 547 21.83 -39.12 53.18
C MET A 547 21.67 -39.27 54.70
N MET A 548 20.89 -38.40 55.34
CA MET A 548 20.61 -38.49 56.78
C MET A 548 19.85 -39.76 57.14
N LEU A 549 18.83 -40.13 56.35
CA LEU A 549 17.93 -41.24 56.65
C LEU A 549 18.53 -42.61 56.31
N TRP A 550 19.29 -42.71 55.22
CA TRP A 550 19.77 -43.99 54.66
C TRP A 550 21.24 -44.00 54.23
N GLY A 551 21.82 -42.85 53.87
CA GLY A 551 23.13 -42.81 53.22
C GLY A 551 24.35 -42.87 54.15
N LEU A 552 24.28 -42.22 55.31
CA LEU A 552 25.34 -42.27 56.31
C LEU A 552 25.21 -43.54 57.18
N PRO A 553 26.31 -44.24 57.49
CA PRO A 553 26.26 -45.44 58.32
C PRO A 553 25.86 -45.14 59.76
N GLN A 554 25.47 -46.18 60.51
CA GLN A 554 25.07 -46.05 61.92
C GLN A 554 26.23 -45.57 62.82
N ALA A 555 27.45 -46.02 62.52
CA ALA A 555 28.71 -45.56 63.11
C ALA A 555 29.78 -45.53 62.00
N ASP A 556 30.80 -44.68 62.14
CA ASP A 556 31.93 -44.69 61.22
C ASP A 556 32.67 -46.03 61.40
N PRO A 557 32.93 -46.80 60.33
CA PRO A 557 33.56 -48.12 60.44
C PRO A 557 35.04 -47.97 60.80
N ASP A 558 35.37 -48.23 62.07
CA ASP A 558 36.75 -48.26 62.53
C ASP A 558 37.52 -49.43 61.87
N PRO A 559 38.74 -49.20 61.35
CA PRO A 559 39.54 -50.26 60.74
C PRO A 559 39.98 -51.27 61.81
N VAL A 560 39.56 -52.53 61.65
CA VAL A 560 39.94 -53.62 62.56
C VAL A 560 41.22 -54.26 62.02
N SER A 561 42.29 -54.24 62.80
CA SER A 561 43.56 -54.89 62.44
C SER A 561 43.67 -56.24 63.15
N GLU A 562 43.44 -57.31 62.41
CA GLU A 562 43.67 -58.67 62.90
C GLU A 562 45.12 -59.05 62.61
N GLY A 563 45.87 -59.37 63.67
CA GLY A 563 47.26 -59.80 63.58
C GLY A 563 47.36 -61.30 63.82
N THR A 564 47.99 -62.04 62.89
CA THR A 564 48.46 -63.40 63.14
C THR A 564 49.97 -63.39 63.31
N THR A 565 50.45 -64.08 64.35
CA THR A 565 51.85 -64.12 64.78
C THR A 565 52.37 -65.55 64.72
N ASP A 566 53.27 -65.86 63.78
CA ASP A 566 53.91 -67.17 63.65
C ASP A 566 55.37 -67.12 64.09
N GLY A 567 55.59 -66.73 65.36
CA GLY A 567 56.90 -66.73 66.07
C GLY A 567 58.03 -65.85 65.51
N ARG A 568 57.99 -65.45 64.24
CA ARG A 568 59.07 -64.72 63.53
C ARG A 568 58.57 -63.68 62.53
N ARG A 569 57.27 -63.64 62.23
CA ARG A 569 56.65 -62.63 61.34
C ARG A 569 55.26 -62.26 61.87
N VAL A 570 54.97 -60.96 61.95
CA VAL A 570 53.65 -60.41 62.29
C VAL A 570 52.97 -60.03 60.97
N THR A 571 51.84 -60.66 60.65
CA THR A 571 51.02 -60.24 59.51
C THR A 571 49.78 -59.53 60.05
N LEU A 572 49.77 -58.20 59.92
CA LEU A 572 48.63 -57.35 60.24
C LEU A 572 47.75 -57.24 59.00
N THR A 573 46.59 -57.89 59.03
CA THR A 573 45.56 -57.66 58.03
C THR A 573 44.56 -56.65 58.58
N THR A 574 44.67 -55.41 58.12
CA THR A 574 43.67 -54.37 58.41
C THR A 574 42.47 -54.57 57.48
N ARG A 575 41.31 -54.93 58.05
CA ARG A 575 40.04 -55.03 57.32
C ARG A 575 39.12 -53.92 57.79
N LYS A 576 38.56 -53.17 56.85
CA LYS A 576 37.55 -52.15 57.13
C LYS A 576 36.17 -52.81 57.01
N PRO A 577 35.35 -52.85 58.08
CA PRO A 577 34.04 -53.47 58.01
C PRO A 577 33.10 -52.69 57.08
N THR A 578 32.20 -53.40 56.39
CA THR A 578 31.22 -52.79 55.49
C THR A 578 30.27 -51.86 56.27
N PRO A 579 30.05 -50.62 55.81
CA PRO A 579 29.19 -49.66 56.50
C PRO A 579 27.76 -50.19 56.69
N ALA A 580 27.28 -50.26 57.93
CA ALA A 580 25.96 -50.78 58.26
C ALA A 580 24.86 -49.70 58.10
N ASN A 581 23.70 -50.11 57.58
CA ASN A 581 22.54 -49.23 57.44
C ASN A 581 22.05 -48.73 58.82
N PRO A 582 21.61 -47.46 58.93
CA PRO A 582 21.10 -46.92 60.18
C PRO A 582 19.86 -47.69 60.66
N GLN A 583 19.85 -48.05 61.95
CA GLN A 583 18.74 -48.73 62.64
C GLN A 583 18.04 -47.77 63.62
N GLY A 584 16.76 -48.03 63.95
CA GLY A 584 15.96 -47.22 64.87
C GLY A 584 14.98 -46.22 64.21
N PRO A 585 14.18 -45.49 65.01
CA PRO A 585 13.12 -44.58 64.53
C PRO A 585 13.64 -43.45 63.62
N TYR A 586 12.84 -42.95 62.68
CA TYR A 586 13.27 -41.89 61.77
C TYR A 586 13.65 -40.58 62.48
N THR A 587 13.03 -40.28 63.62
CA THR A 587 13.30 -39.08 64.42
C THR A 587 14.72 -39.05 65.00
N THR A 588 15.30 -40.20 65.32
CA THR A 588 16.69 -40.28 65.84
C THR A 588 17.74 -40.20 64.72
N ARG A 589 17.33 -40.40 63.46
CA ARG A 589 18.20 -40.26 62.27
C ARG A 589 18.31 -38.81 61.80
N LEU A 590 17.33 -37.96 62.14
CA LEU A 590 17.32 -36.53 61.84
C LEU A 590 18.08 -35.72 62.91
N SER A 591 19.39 -35.95 63.04
CA SER A 591 20.25 -35.26 64.01
C SER A 591 21.16 -34.21 63.36
N THR A 592 21.52 -33.17 64.12
CA THR A 592 22.41 -32.09 63.64
C THR A 592 23.76 -32.62 63.16
N VAL A 593 24.29 -33.65 63.81
CA VAL A 593 25.56 -34.30 63.44
C VAL A 593 25.47 -34.98 62.07
N ARG A 594 24.37 -35.69 61.79
CA ARG A 594 24.15 -36.33 60.49
C ARG A 594 23.84 -35.30 59.41
N PHE A 595 23.20 -34.19 59.76
CA PHE A 595 22.95 -33.09 58.83
C PHE A 595 24.26 -32.46 58.38
N GLU A 596 25.18 -32.12 59.28
CA GLU A 596 26.48 -31.54 58.93
C GLU A 596 27.30 -32.48 58.02
N LYS A 597 27.37 -33.77 58.38
CA LYS A 597 28.03 -34.80 57.55
C LYS A 597 27.37 -34.90 56.16
N SER A 598 26.04 -34.91 56.10
CA SER A 598 25.28 -35.02 54.83
C SER A 598 25.49 -33.79 53.95
N VAL A 599 25.43 -32.58 54.50
CA VAL A 599 25.69 -31.33 53.77
C VAL A 599 27.10 -31.34 53.20
N ARG A 600 28.10 -31.78 53.98
CA ARG A 600 29.49 -31.90 53.52
C ARG A 600 29.66 -32.90 52.37
N VAL A 601 28.97 -34.03 52.42
CA VAL A 601 28.95 -35.02 51.31
C VAL A 601 28.32 -34.40 50.07
N VAL A 602 27.17 -33.74 50.21
CA VAL A 602 26.43 -33.14 49.09
C VAL A 602 27.23 -32.01 48.44
N THR A 603 27.70 -31.02 49.21
CA THR A 603 28.51 -29.90 48.66
C THR A 603 29.79 -30.39 48.00
N ASN A 604 30.49 -31.36 48.60
CA ASN A 604 31.67 -31.96 48.00
C ASN A 604 31.35 -32.79 46.77
N SER A 605 30.16 -33.42 46.67
CA SER A 605 29.78 -34.19 45.48
C SER A 605 29.42 -33.31 44.28
N VAL A 606 28.90 -32.11 44.51
CA VAL A 606 28.58 -31.13 43.45
C VAL A 606 29.84 -30.47 42.89
N ILE A 607 30.81 -30.17 43.75
CA ILE A 607 31.98 -29.33 43.42
C ILE A 607 33.26 -30.17 43.23
N PHE A 608 33.40 -31.29 43.95
CA PHE A 608 34.62 -32.10 44.01
C PHE A 608 34.37 -33.60 43.69
N ARG A 609 35.45 -34.34 43.40
CA ARG A 609 35.38 -35.73 42.89
C ARG A 609 35.15 -36.80 43.97
N THR A 610 35.42 -36.53 45.24
CA THR A 610 35.30 -37.51 46.34
C THR A 610 34.95 -36.84 47.66
N SER A 611 33.88 -37.32 48.32
CA SER A 611 33.45 -36.84 49.65
C SER A 611 34.32 -37.35 50.80
N GLY A 612 35.10 -38.42 50.58
CA GLY A 612 36.00 -39.01 51.58
C GLY A 612 35.28 -39.64 52.79
N GLN A 613 33.96 -39.80 52.72
CA GLN A 613 33.12 -40.38 53.77
C GLN A 613 32.76 -41.83 53.42
N ASP A 614 32.68 -42.69 54.43
CA ASP A 614 32.14 -44.04 54.25
C ASP A 614 30.62 -43.97 54.12
N LEU A 615 30.09 -44.45 53.01
CA LEU A 615 28.67 -44.44 52.72
C LEU A 615 28.12 -45.86 52.72
N THR A 616 26.85 -46.00 53.08
CA THR A 616 26.12 -47.24 52.86
C THR A 616 25.96 -47.50 51.36
N THR A 617 25.57 -48.71 50.95
CA THR A 617 25.24 -49.01 49.55
C THR A 617 24.20 -48.03 49.00
N THR A 618 23.16 -47.73 49.78
CA THR A 618 22.14 -46.73 49.43
C THR A 618 22.73 -45.32 49.34
N GLY A 619 23.61 -44.94 50.28
CA GLY A 619 24.31 -43.65 50.24
C GLY A 619 25.17 -43.49 48.99
N THR A 620 25.84 -44.55 48.56
CA THR A 620 26.65 -44.56 47.35
C THR A 620 25.79 -44.26 46.11
N TYR A 621 24.63 -44.92 45.97
CA TYR A 621 23.71 -44.64 44.86
C TYR A 621 23.11 -43.23 44.91
N VAL A 622 22.81 -42.71 46.11
CA VAL A 622 22.33 -41.33 46.30
C VAL A 622 23.41 -40.32 45.88
N GLU A 623 24.67 -40.54 46.29
CA GLU A 623 25.79 -39.69 45.89
C GLU A 623 26.03 -39.73 44.38
N MET A 624 26.00 -40.93 43.77
CA MET A 624 26.15 -41.08 42.32
C MET A 624 25.06 -40.33 41.54
N THR A 625 23.82 -40.36 42.04
CA THR A 625 22.70 -39.63 41.43
C THR A 625 22.87 -38.13 41.57
N ALA A 626 23.26 -37.64 42.75
CA ALA A 626 23.50 -36.22 43.02
C ALA A 626 24.61 -35.64 42.11
N ARG A 627 25.69 -36.41 41.89
CA ARG A 627 26.81 -36.04 41.00
C ARG A 627 26.41 -35.85 39.53
N LEU A 628 25.26 -36.37 39.10
CA LEU A 628 24.73 -36.16 37.75
C LEU A 628 23.70 -35.03 37.73
N VAL A 629 22.76 -35.06 38.66
CA VAL A 629 21.59 -34.16 38.64
C VAL A 629 21.94 -32.74 39.07
N GLU A 630 22.71 -32.58 40.15
CA GLU A 630 22.98 -31.27 40.76
C GLU A 630 23.90 -30.40 39.87
N PRO A 631 25.00 -30.92 39.28
CA PRO A 631 25.79 -30.17 38.30
C PRO A 631 25.03 -29.82 37.01
N ALA A 632 24.14 -30.70 36.54
CA ALA A 632 23.31 -30.42 35.37
C ALA A 632 22.34 -29.25 35.63
N LEU A 633 21.70 -29.22 36.81
CA LEU A 633 20.84 -28.11 37.23
C LEU A 633 21.61 -26.80 37.40
N LEU A 634 22.82 -26.87 37.97
CA LEU A 634 23.71 -25.71 38.07
C LEU A 634 24.12 -25.18 36.68
N GLY A 635 24.45 -26.07 35.75
CA GLY A 635 24.74 -25.72 34.36
C GLY A 635 23.56 -25.02 33.66
N LEU A 636 22.33 -25.52 33.84
CA LEU A 636 21.11 -24.86 33.34
C LEU A 636 20.88 -23.48 33.96
N ALA A 637 21.17 -23.32 35.25
CA ALA A 637 21.07 -22.03 35.92
C ALA A 637 22.08 -21.02 35.35
N LEU A 638 23.34 -21.43 35.18
CA LEU A 638 24.40 -20.59 34.60
C LEU A 638 24.08 -20.19 33.16
N LEU A 639 23.58 -21.11 32.35
CA LEU A 639 23.16 -20.83 30.96
C LEU A 639 22.03 -19.79 30.94
N ALA A 640 21.05 -19.91 31.84
CA ALA A 640 19.96 -18.95 31.96
C ALA A 640 20.42 -17.57 32.45
N VAL A 641 21.40 -17.51 33.36
CA VAL A 641 22.02 -16.23 33.78
C VAL A 641 22.75 -15.58 32.61
N ARG A 642 23.56 -16.34 31.87
CA ARG A 642 24.26 -15.83 30.68
C ARG A 642 23.29 -15.24 29.65
N ASN A 643 22.21 -15.96 29.36
CA ASN A 643 21.17 -15.48 28.44
C ASN A 643 20.44 -14.23 28.96
N ARG A 644 20.35 -14.06 30.28
CA ARG A 644 19.75 -12.87 30.90
C ARG A 644 20.69 -11.66 30.88
N VAL A 645 22.00 -11.85 30.98
CA VAL A 645 23.00 -10.77 30.90
C VAL A 645 23.18 -10.27 29.46
N LYS A 646 23.00 -11.17 28.49
CA LYS A 646 22.93 -10.88 27.06
C LYS A 646 21.67 -10.08 26.65
N ARG A 647 20.66 -10.11 27.52
CA ARG A 647 19.39 -9.40 27.38
C ARG A 647 19.50 -7.97 27.90
#